data_AF-A0AAW9S0R6-F1
#
_entry.id   AF-A0AAW9S0R6-F1
#
_cell.length_a   1.000
_cell.length_b   1.000
_cell.length_c   1.000
_cell.angle_alpha   90.00
_cell.angle_beta   90.00
_cell.angle_gamma   90.00
#
_symmetry.space_group_name_H-M   'P 1'
#
loop_
_entity.id
_entity.type
_entity.pdbx_description
1 polymer ?
#
loop_
_entity_poly.entity_id
_entity_poly.type
_entity_poly.pdbx_seq_one_letter_code
_entity_poly.pdbx_strand_id
1 'polypeptide(L)'
;MKNSVWLIPETVCQIRCKALPILLFLLLIFGKASTHAQLLWSNDPASETHELKISGLHDIIPGTVSLINYSEREQGYRFYKPVAYYKYENQSVEINATAGCDSIPSYVEAGGYAAGSQVQNNGKVYQCKEWPYTGWCNGVASAYAPGAGTHWQDAWTFVSDCGNVGTNQPPQLTSLIPATIYLATLDTVTLKASASDPDGTISTVTFALNGQTYNGSLNGNQYQIPWVPPSFGTYNVEIIATDNEGASTTVSTSFTVQESTSGGNFLITEAQYNEIFRYRYGTDLATLELDPANDFFSYSAFVEAVHRMAKIEVLFERRSGTNLYRITRTDKTTNVSTVIRTDQDFNAEWNLNKPILTQTVDYGTFGNEGSQTTRLRELAAFMANIAQETTGGWDTAPGGRYSWGLYFREEQGYAGTNNIGYRDEGNVNYPPAPGKSYHGRGPIQLSWNYNYGQVSEFLYGDKNIMLNNPEMVIQDGALAFQTGIWFWMTPQYPKPSAHDVMVGNWTPSSYDLQRNRHPGLGMTVNIINGGIECGSGSENVKVTHRIGHYRRFAGILNVTTDLDNSDDCSYCGCAHMTPYRGLEPEPTARLTLDRETIEKEQVLSDENLKAYPNPSAGQFTLHYQLKEEGEVSLSIYDASGSQVVNLVNEYQEVGHHSVQWEASGMNSGLYIVRLLTGRQVKLIKLMVE
;
A
#
# COMPACT_ATOMS: atom_id res chain seq x y z
N MET A 1 -26.66 -50.91 -29.38
CA MET A 1 -26.03 -49.71 -28.79
C MET A 1 -26.95 -49.20 -27.70
N LYS A 2 -26.46 -49.24 -26.46
CA LYS A 2 -27.11 -48.64 -25.29
C LYS A 2 -27.05 -47.12 -25.43
N ASN A 3 -28.10 -46.42 -25.02
CA ASN A 3 -28.00 -45.18 -24.25
C ASN A 3 -29.33 -44.97 -23.53
N SER A 4 -29.32 -45.40 -22.28
CA SER A 4 -30.37 -45.17 -21.29
C SER A 4 -30.19 -43.78 -20.71
N VAL A 5 -31.29 -43.03 -20.63
CA VAL A 5 -31.43 -41.83 -19.81
C VAL A 5 -31.25 -42.25 -18.35
N TRP A 6 -30.26 -41.69 -17.66
CA TRP A 6 -30.12 -41.81 -16.21
C TRP A 6 -30.85 -40.63 -15.56
N LEU A 7 -31.99 -40.92 -14.92
CA LEU A 7 -32.55 -40.09 -13.88
C LEU A 7 -31.56 -40.08 -12.70
N ILE A 8 -31.13 -38.89 -12.29
CA ILE A 8 -30.28 -38.65 -11.13
C ILE A 8 -31.08 -39.06 -9.88
N PRO A 9 -30.55 -39.89 -8.96
CA PRO A 9 -31.27 -40.23 -7.74
C PRO A 9 -31.25 -39.05 -6.75
N GLU A 10 -32.37 -38.92 -6.03
CA GLU A 10 -32.66 -37.93 -5.00
C GLU A 10 -31.50 -37.73 -4.00
N THR A 11 -31.06 -36.49 -3.82
CA THR A 11 -30.13 -36.11 -2.75
C THR A 11 -30.87 -36.07 -1.40
N VAL A 12 -30.58 -37.03 -0.52
CA VAL A 12 -31.09 -37.07 0.86
C VAL A 12 -29.94 -36.83 1.82
N CYS A 13 -30.04 -35.81 2.68
CA CYS A 13 -29.13 -35.62 3.81
C CYS A 13 -29.69 -36.36 5.03
N GLN A 14 -28.91 -37.27 5.61
CA GLN A 14 -29.27 -38.06 6.80
C GLN A 14 -28.36 -37.68 7.98
N ILE A 15 -28.96 -37.23 9.09
CA ILE A 15 -28.25 -36.97 10.35
C ILE A 15 -28.79 -37.97 11.40
N ARG A 16 -27.90 -38.71 12.06
CA ARG A 16 -28.23 -39.64 13.18
C ARG A 16 -27.54 -39.19 14.46
N CYS A 17 -28.29 -39.01 15.54
CA CYS A 17 -27.74 -38.65 16.86
C CYS A 17 -28.16 -39.67 17.93
N LYS A 18 -27.19 -40.16 18.74
CA LYS A 18 -27.46 -40.91 19.97
C LYS A 18 -27.44 -39.97 21.17
N ALA A 19 -28.60 -39.82 21.82
CA ALA A 19 -28.83 -39.15 23.10
C ALA A 19 -28.69 -37.61 23.19
N LEU A 20 -29.84 -36.92 23.31
CA LEU A 20 -30.09 -35.78 24.23
C LEU A 20 -31.60 -35.42 24.24
N PRO A 21 -32.24 -35.23 25.40
CA PRO A 21 -33.68 -35.00 25.49
C PRO A 21 -34.00 -33.50 25.54
N ILE A 22 -33.82 -32.76 24.44
CA ILE A 22 -34.30 -31.36 24.38
C ILE A 22 -34.84 -31.06 22.98
N LEU A 23 -36.06 -30.52 22.92
CA LEU A 23 -36.73 -30.03 21.71
C LEU A 23 -35.79 -29.09 20.93
N LEU A 24 -35.33 -29.52 19.75
CA LEU A 24 -34.64 -28.65 18.80
C LEU A 24 -35.67 -28.12 17.79
N PHE A 25 -35.88 -26.81 17.72
CA PHE A 25 -36.51 -26.16 16.57
C PHE A 25 -35.41 -25.57 15.67
N LEU A 26 -35.38 -26.00 14.41
CA LEU A 26 -34.48 -25.47 13.38
C LEU A 26 -35.12 -24.26 12.69
N LEU A 27 -34.40 -23.14 12.61
CA LEU A 27 -34.74 -22.02 11.73
C LEU A 27 -33.66 -21.90 10.64
N LEU A 28 -34.03 -22.11 9.38
CA LEU A 28 -33.15 -21.93 8.23
C LEU A 28 -33.37 -20.52 7.66
N ILE A 29 -32.32 -19.68 7.66
CA ILE A 29 -32.37 -18.38 6.98
C ILE A 29 -31.70 -18.54 5.62
N PHE A 30 -32.51 -18.59 4.55
CA PHE A 30 -32.01 -18.51 3.18
C PHE A 30 -32.10 -17.06 2.70
N GLY A 31 -30.96 -16.49 2.31
CA GLY A 31 -30.93 -15.29 1.49
C GLY A 31 -31.52 -15.61 0.11
N LYS A 32 -32.77 -15.20 -0.12
CA LYS A 32 -33.50 -15.23 -1.41
C LYS A 32 -33.41 -16.55 -2.21
N ALA A 33 -34.27 -17.52 -1.89
CA ALA A 33 -35.00 -18.33 -2.88
C ALA A 33 -36.09 -19.15 -2.18
N SER A 34 -37.26 -19.21 -2.80
CA SER A 34 -38.46 -19.87 -2.32
C SER A 34 -38.51 -21.33 -2.79
N THR A 35 -38.24 -22.30 -1.90
CA THR A 35 -38.62 -23.72 -2.11
C THR A 35 -38.97 -24.40 -0.79
N HIS A 36 -39.96 -25.30 -0.84
CA HIS A 36 -40.55 -26.00 0.30
C HIS A 36 -39.67 -27.20 0.67
N ALA A 37 -38.92 -27.12 1.76
CA ALA A 37 -38.24 -28.28 2.36
C ALA A 37 -39.23 -29.05 3.26
N GLN A 38 -39.30 -30.38 3.12
CA GLN A 38 -40.04 -31.23 4.06
C GLN A 38 -39.08 -31.82 5.11
N LEU A 39 -39.45 -31.67 6.38
CA LEU A 39 -38.76 -32.26 7.52
C LEU A 39 -39.54 -33.50 7.98
N LEU A 40 -38.91 -34.67 7.90
CA LEU A 40 -39.45 -35.92 8.46
C LEU A 40 -38.59 -36.35 9.64
N TRP A 41 -39.22 -36.44 10.82
CA TRP A 41 -38.61 -36.90 12.06
C TRP A 41 -39.13 -38.30 12.38
N SER A 42 -38.23 -39.26 12.57
CA SER A 42 -38.59 -40.59 13.06
C SER A 42 -37.83 -40.93 14.33
N ASN A 43 -38.56 -41.33 15.37
CA ASN A 43 -38.01 -41.96 16.56
C ASN A 43 -38.05 -43.46 16.39
N ASP A 44 -36.88 -44.11 16.38
CA ASP A 44 -36.78 -45.55 16.61
C ASP A 44 -36.49 -45.79 18.09
N PRO A 45 -37.46 -46.26 18.89
CA PRO A 45 -37.27 -46.48 20.31
C PRO A 45 -36.30 -47.62 20.65
N ALA A 46 -35.85 -48.43 19.67
CA ALA A 46 -34.95 -49.56 19.90
C ALA A 46 -33.44 -49.23 19.81
N SER A 47 -33.05 -48.06 19.27
CA SER A 47 -31.64 -47.79 18.92
C SER A 47 -31.02 -46.53 19.56
N GLU A 48 -31.76 -45.80 20.41
CA GLU A 48 -31.40 -44.48 20.97
C GLU A 48 -31.02 -43.42 19.90
N THR A 49 -31.28 -43.68 18.62
CA THR A 49 -30.94 -42.77 17.52
C THR A 49 -32.16 -41.99 17.03
N HIS A 50 -32.04 -40.68 17.00
CA HIS A 50 -33.00 -39.81 16.30
C HIS A 50 -32.51 -39.55 14.87
N GLU A 51 -33.39 -39.70 13.88
CA GLU A 51 -33.06 -39.51 12.47
C GLU A 51 -33.83 -38.29 11.90
N LEU A 52 -33.07 -37.35 11.32
CA LEU A 52 -33.63 -36.21 10.57
C LEU A 52 -33.31 -36.39 9.09
N LYS A 53 -34.36 -36.46 8.26
CA LYS A 53 -34.24 -36.45 6.80
C LYS A 53 -34.69 -35.11 6.23
N ILE A 54 -33.84 -34.51 5.40
CA ILE A 54 -34.16 -33.32 4.62
C ILE A 54 -34.12 -33.72 3.14
N SER A 55 -35.24 -33.53 2.43
CA SER A 55 -35.39 -33.77 1.00
C SER A 55 -35.89 -32.52 0.26
N GLY A 56 -35.57 -32.42 -1.04
CA GLY A 56 -36.07 -31.35 -1.92
C GLY A 56 -35.21 -30.10 -2.07
N LEU A 57 -33.92 -30.14 -1.68
CA LEU A 57 -32.98 -29.04 -1.91
C LEU A 57 -32.48 -29.05 -3.36
N HIS A 58 -33.10 -28.24 -4.22
CA HIS A 58 -32.56 -27.90 -5.54
C HIS A 58 -32.05 -26.46 -5.53
N ASP A 59 -30.87 -26.25 -6.11
CA ASP A 59 -30.18 -24.97 -6.33
C ASP A 59 -29.77 -24.17 -5.08
N ILE A 60 -28.72 -24.64 -4.39
CA ILE A 60 -27.99 -23.84 -3.38
C ILE A 60 -26.58 -23.51 -3.89
N ILE A 61 -26.23 -22.23 -3.92
CA ILE A 61 -24.85 -21.71 -4.08
C ILE A 61 -24.10 -21.99 -2.77
N PRO A 62 -22.81 -22.40 -2.78
CA PRO A 62 -22.07 -22.76 -1.57
C PRO A 62 -22.13 -21.65 -0.50
N GLY A 63 -22.64 -21.99 0.69
CA GLY A 63 -22.78 -21.08 1.83
C GLY A 63 -23.10 -21.84 3.13
N THR A 64 -22.76 -21.21 4.26
CA THR A 64 -22.77 -21.78 5.63
C THR A 64 -24.18 -22.15 6.13
N VAL A 65 -24.34 -23.37 6.66
CA VAL A 65 -25.49 -23.75 7.50
C VAL A 65 -25.11 -23.55 8.97
N SER A 66 -25.94 -22.85 9.75
CA SER A 66 -25.71 -22.63 11.19
C SER A 66 -26.74 -23.37 12.04
N LEU A 67 -26.28 -24.14 13.04
CA LEU A 67 -27.11 -24.70 14.10
C LEU A 67 -27.04 -23.78 15.31
N ILE A 68 -28.20 -23.33 15.81
CA ILE A 68 -28.31 -22.49 17.01
C ILE A 68 -29.06 -23.29 18.07
N ASN A 69 -28.53 -23.33 19.30
CA ASN A 69 -29.17 -23.97 20.43
C ASN A 69 -29.97 -22.93 21.25
N TYR A 70 -31.19 -23.25 21.64
CA TYR A 70 -32.00 -22.41 22.52
C TYR A 70 -32.27 -23.13 23.84
N SER A 71 -32.15 -22.44 24.97
CA SER A 71 -32.74 -22.87 26.23
C SER A 71 -33.64 -21.76 26.78
N GLU A 72 -34.85 -22.12 27.19
CA GLU A 72 -35.77 -21.20 27.86
C GLU A 72 -35.38 -21.04 29.33
N ARG A 73 -35.12 -19.79 29.74
CA ARG A 73 -35.51 -19.28 31.06
C ARG A 73 -36.01 -17.85 30.92
N GLU A 74 -37.02 -17.54 31.72
CA GLU A 74 -37.69 -16.25 31.78
C GLU A 74 -36.68 -15.10 32.00
N GLN A 75 -36.77 -14.08 31.14
CA GLN A 75 -36.11 -12.77 31.17
C GLN A 75 -34.66 -12.67 30.67
N GLY A 76 -34.52 -12.44 29.35
CA GLY A 76 -33.38 -11.76 28.73
C GLY A 76 -32.53 -12.60 27.76
N TYR A 77 -32.61 -12.30 26.45
CA TYR A 77 -31.83 -12.98 25.41
C TYR A 77 -30.34 -12.60 25.46
N ARG A 78 -29.43 -13.59 25.43
CA ARG A 78 -28.01 -13.42 25.06
C ARG A 78 -27.67 -14.33 23.88
N PHE A 79 -26.97 -13.80 22.88
CA PHE A 79 -26.43 -14.55 21.75
C PHE A 79 -25.16 -15.29 22.19
N TYR A 80 -25.09 -16.61 22.02
CA TYR A 80 -23.84 -17.38 22.10
C TYR A 80 -23.25 -17.57 20.70
N LYS A 81 -21.90 -17.59 20.64
CA LYS A 81 -21.10 -17.72 19.40
C LYS A 81 -21.47 -18.98 18.58
N PRO A 82 -21.27 -18.96 17.26
CA PRO A 82 -21.52 -20.12 16.39
C PRO A 82 -20.66 -21.31 16.81
N VAL A 83 -21.22 -22.52 16.81
CA VAL A 83 -20.54 -23.73 17.31
C VAL A 83 -19.80 -24.52 16.22
N ALA A 84 -20.09 -24.34 14.93
CA ALA A 84 -19.31 -24.95 13.83
C ALA A 84 -19.61 -24.36 12.44
N TYR A 85 -18.64 -24.48 11.52
CA TYR A 85 -18.78 -24.26 10.08
C TYR A 85 -18.48 -25.58 9.36
N TYR A 86 -19.31 -26.00 8.39
CA TYR A 86 -19.07 -27.23 7.61
C TYR A 86 -18.95 -26.92 6.11
N LYS A 87 -17.96 -27.56 5.47
CA LYS A 87 -17.80 -27.63 4.01
C LYS A 87 -18.11 -29.08 3.59
N TYR A 88 -19.01 -29.27 2.65
CA TYR A 88 -19.52 -30.61 2.29
C TYR A 88 -18.59 -31.27 1.27
N GLU A 89 -17.93 -32.37 1.64
CA GLU A 89 -17.33 -33.33 0.71
C GLU A 89 -17.91 -34.72 0.98
N ASN A 90 -18.04 -35.49 -0.08
CA ASN A 90 -19.05 -36.53 -0.25
C ASN A 90 -18.68 -37.87 0.44
N GLN A 91 -18.58 -37.91 1.78
CA GLN A 91 -18.37 -39.15 2.55
C GLN A 91 -19.07 -39.15 3.92
N SER A 92 -19.55 -40.33 4.34
CA SER A 92 -20.12 -40.60 5.66
C SER A 92 -19.05 -40.48 6.75
N VAL A 93 -19.27 -39.60 7.74
CA VAL A 93 -18.39 -39.41 8.89
C VAL A 93 -18.99 -40.14 10.10
N GLU A 94 -18.28 -41.13 10.63
CA GLU A 94 -18.50 -41.63 12.00
C GLU A 94 -17.80 -40.70 13.00
N ILE A 95 -18.52 -40.20 13.99
CA ILE A 95 -17.98 -39.34 15.05
C ILE A 95 -17.74 -40.22 16.29
N ASN A 96 -16.47 -40.47 16.62
CA ASN A 96 -16.11 -40.93 17.97
C ASN A 96 -15.94 -39.69 18.87
N ALA A 97 -16.81 -39.56 19.87
CA ALA A 97 -16.70 -38.54 20.91
C ALA A 97 -16.14 -39.18 22.19
N THR A 98 -15.00 -38.67 22.69
CA THR A 98 -14.69 -38.38 24.11
C THR A 98 -13.22 -37.99 24.28
N ALA A 99 -12.96 -36.78 24.77
CA ALA A 99 -11.69 -36.42 25.41
C ALA A 99 -12.01 -35.53 26.64
N GLY A 100 -12.25 -36.17 27.78
CA GLY A 100 -12.26 -35.57 29.11
C GLY A 100 -11.09 -36.09 29.96
N CYS A 101 -10.91 -35.59 31.19
CA CYS A 101 -9.88 -35.98 32.17
C CYS A 101 -9.95 -37.44 32.66
N ASP A 102 -10.58 -38.34 31.89
CA ASP A 102 -10.88 -39.72 32.26
C ASP A 102 -9.61 -40.57 32.47
N SER A 103 -8.49 -40.14 31.90
CA SER A 103 -7.17 -40.77 32.07
C SER A 103 -6.36 -40.25 33.26
N ILE A 104 -6.77 -39.15 33.90
CA ILE A 104 -6.08 -38.58 35.07
C ILE A 104 -6.86 -38.92 36.35
N PRO A 105 -6.22 -39.57 37.34
CA PRO A 105 -6.88 -39.94 38.59
C PRO A 105 -7.46 -38.74 39.33
N SER A 106 -8.67 -38.87 39.88
CA SER A 106 -9.22 -37.86 40.79
C SER A 106 -8.39 -37.77 42.08
N TYR A 107 -8.24 -36.56 42.61
CA TYR A 107 -7.55 -36.34 43.89
C TYR A 107 -8.26 -37.08 45.03
N VAL A 108 -7.45 -37.69 45.91
CA VAL A 108 -7.86 -38.38 47.13
C VAL A 108 -6.90 -37.97 48.24
N GLU A 109 -7.45 -37.61 49.42
CA GLU A 109 -6.65 -37.26 50.59
C GLU A 109 -5.71 -38.42 50.99
N ALA A 110 -4.46 -38.10 51.31
CA ALA A 110 -3.40 -39.08 51.60
C ALA A 110 -3.18 -40.14 50.50
N GLY A 111 -3.36 -39.77 49.23
CA GLY A 111 -3.28 -40.65 48.07
C GLY A 111 -1.90 -41.22 47.70
N GLY A 112 -0.85 -40.95 48.48
CA GLY A 112 0.50 -41.49 48.26
C GLY A 112 1.26 -40.85 47.09
N TYR A 113 1.00 -39.58 46.80
CA TYR A 113 1.57 -38.85 45.67
C TYR A 113 3.08 -38.64 45.80
N ALA A 114 3.83 -39.05 44.77
CA ALA A 114 5.23 -38.69 44.59
C ALA A 114 5.36 -37.39 43.79
N ALA A 115 6.56 -36.80 43.78
CA ALA A 115 6.86 -35.63 42.97
C ALA A 115 6.52 -35.91 41.49
N GLY A 116 5.88 -34.95 40.83
CA GLY A 116 5.43 -35.11 39.45
C GLY A 116 4.10 -35.86 39.26
N SER A 117 3.51 -36.45 40.31
CA SER A 117 2.19 -37.11 40.20
C SER A 117 1.12 -36.11 39.78
N GLN A 118 0.29 -36.46 38.79
CA GLN A 118 -0.83 -35.64 38.33
C GLN A 118 -2.17 -36.18 38.80
N VAL A 119 -3.04 -35.27 39.24
CA VAL A 119 -4.41 -35.56 39.67
C VAL A 119 -5.38 -34.50 39.15
N GLN A 120 -6.66 -34.87 39.04
CA GLN A 120 -7.74 -33.92 38.76
C GLN A 120 -8.52 -33.55 40.03
N ASN A 121 -8.90 -32.28 40.16
CA ASN A 121 -9.84 -31.79 41.17
C ASN A 121 -10.65 -30.60 40.64
N ASN A 122 -11.96 -30.57 40.90
CA ASN A 122 -12.88 -29.50 40.46
C ASN A 122 -12.77 -29.12 38.97
N GLY A 123 -12.58 -30.13 38.11
CA GLY A 123 -12.43 -29.89 36.67
C GLY A 123 -11.12 -29.20 36.29
N LYS A 124 -10.02 -29.47 37.02
CA LYS A 124 -8.68 -28.94 36.77
C LYS A 124 -7.62 -29.99 37.09
N VAL A 125 -6.49 -29.96 36.39
CA VAL A 125 -5.33 -30.85 36.56
C VAL A 125 -4.24 -30.15 37.36
N TYR A 126 -3.65 -30.88 38.30
CA TYR A 126 -2.59 -30.39 39.18
C TYR A 126 -1.47 -31.41 39.30
N GLN A 127 -0.23 -30.93 39.43
CA GLN A 127 0.97 -31.75 39.57
C GLN A 127 1.63 -31.53 40.94
N CYS A 128 1.97 -32.62 41.63
CA CYS A 128 2.66 -32.56 42.91
C CYS A 128 4.08 -32.00 42.74
N LYS A 129 4.45 -31.03 43.58
CA LYS A 129 5.75 -30.36 43.50
C LYS A 129 6.91 -31.24 43.98
N GLU A 130 8.09 -30.95 43.46
CA GLU A 130 9.36 -31.58 43.83
C GLU A 130 9.75 -31.30 45.29
N TRP A 131 10.74 -32.03 45.80
CA TRP A 131 11.29 -31.86 47.15
C TRP A 131 11.76 -30.40 47.37
N PRO A 132 11.52 -29.79 48.55
CA PRO A 132 11.01 -30.35 49.81
C PRO A 132 9.48 -30.42 49.95
N TYR A 133 8.72 -30.04 48.93
CA TYR A 133 7.27 -29.80 49.03
C TYR A 133 6.42 -31.05 48.79
N THR A 134 7.01 -32.11 48.24
CA THR A 134 6.34 -33.38 47.91
C THR A 134 5.58 -34.00 49.09
N GLY A 135 6.09 -33.83 50.32
CA GLY A 135 5.41 -34.32 51.53
C GLY A 135 4.04 -33.67 51.77
N TRP A 136 3.83 -32.44 51.31
CA TRP A 136 2.58 -31.69 51.49
C TRP A 136 1.49 -32.11 50.51
N CYS A 137 1.82 -32.73 49.37
CA CYS A 137 0.83 -33.34 48.47
C CYS A 137 0.00 -34.42 49.17
N ASN A 138 0.53 -35.02 50.24
CA ASN A 138 -0.11 -36.03 51.07
C ASN A 138 -0.62 -35.47 52.42
N GLY A 139 -0.63 -34.15 52.59
CA GLY A 139 -1.15 -33.48 53.78
C GLY A 139 -2.68 -33.46 53.84
N VAL A 140 -3.22 -32.99 54.96
CA VAL A 140 -4.67 -32.92 55.20
C VAL A 140 -5.39 -32.07 54.13
N ALA A 141 -6.51 -32.55 53.62
CA ALA A 141 -7.19 -31.99 52.46
C ALA A 141 -7.66 -30.53 52.69
N SER A 142 -8.06 -30.19 53.91
CA SER A 142 -8.45 -28.81 54.27
C SER A 142 -7.34 -27.80 54.05
N ALA A 143 -6.07 -28.23 54.14
CA ALA A 143 -4.91 -27.39 53.89
C ALA A 143 -4.37 -27.59 52.46
N TYR A 144 -4.26 -28.82 51.96
CA TYR A 144 -3.44 -29.11 50.77
C TYR A 144 -4.19 -29.77 49.60
N ALA A 145 -5.52 -29.87 49.62
CA ALA A 145 -6.26 -30.37 48.46
C ALA A 145 -6.05 -29.44 47.23
N PRO A 146 -5.61 -29.96 46.08
CA PRO A 146 -5.25 -29.14 44.92
C PRO A 146 -6.42 -28.29 44.43
N GLY A 147 -6.24 -26.97 44.34
CA GLY A 147 -7.28 -26.03 43.92
C GLY A 147 -8.37 -25.72 44.96
N ALA A 148 -8.29 -26.25 46.19
CA ALA A 148 -9.34 -26.10 47.21
C ALA A 148 -8.82 -25.83 48.64
N GLY A 149 -7.72 -26.45 49.07
CA GLY A 149 -7.18 -26.29 50.43
C GLY A 149 -6.54 -24.93 50.67
N THR A 150 -6.46 -24.45 51.92
CA THR A 150 -5.98 -23.08 52.22
C THR A 150 -4.52 -22.80 51.85
N HIS A 151 -3.72 -23.85 51.65
CA HIS A 151 -2.30 -23.84 51.31
C HIS A 151 -1.99 -24.74 50.10
N TRP A 152 -2.96 -24.98 49.21
CA TRP A 152 -2.80 -25.94 48.13
C TRP A 152 -1.64 -25.59 47.18
N GLN A 153 -1.36 -24.28 46.98
CA GLN A 153 -0.27 -23.83 46.10
C GLN A 153 1.12 -24.20 46.64
N ASP A 154 1.26 -24.49 47.93
CA ASP A 154 2.53 -24.89 48.52
C ASP A 154 2.89 -26.34 48.13
N ALA A 155 1.87 -27.18 47.91
CA ALA A 155 2.01 -28.60 47.55
C ALA A 155 1.90 -28.88 46.04
N TRP A 156 1.07 -28.12 45.32
CA TRP A 156 0.68 -28.43 43.95
C TRP A 156 0.93 -27.28 42.98
N THR A 157 1.26 -27.62 41.73
CA THR A 157 1.29 -26.70 40.59
C THR A 157 0.04 -26.93 39.75
N PHE A 158 -0.70 -25.86 39.44
CA PHE A 158 -1.79 -25.93 38.46
C PHE A 158 -1.20 -26.22 37.07
N VAL A 159 -1.76 -27.21 36.38
CA VAL A 159 -1.33 -27.63 35.04
C VAL A 159 -2.30 -27.08 33.99
N SER A 160 -3.58 -27.45 34.08
CA SER A 160 -4.61 -27.06 33.10
C SER A 160 -6.03 -27.19 33.66
N ASP A 161 -7.03 -26.61 32.98
CA ASP A 161 -8.44 -26.93 33.24
C ASP A 161 -8.83 -28.24 32.52
N CYS A 162 -9.65 -29.09 33.14
CA CYS A 162 -10.26 -30.26 32.50
C CYS A 162 -11.26 -29.77 31.45
N GLY A 163 -10.82 -29.79 30.19
CA GLY A 163 -11.57 -29.27 29.04
C GLY A 163 -10.76 -28.39 28.10
N ASN A 164 -9.51 -28.06 28.43
CA ASN A 164 -8.55 -27.46 27.50
C ASN A 164 -7.29 -28.34 27.41
N VAL A 165 -7.40 -29.44 26.68
CA VAL A 165 -6.37 -29.69 25.66
C VAL A 165 -6.91 -28.91 24.47
N GLY A 166 -6.48 -27.66 24.32
CA GLY A 166 -6.69 -26.99 23.05
C GLY A 166 -6.11 -27.92 21.99
N THR A 167 -6.88 -28.25 20.96
CA THR A 167 -6.30 -28.89 19.78
C THR A 167 -5.09 -28.05 19.40
N ASN A 168 -3.89 -28.65 19.35
CA ASN A 168 -2.66 -27.97 18.95
C ASN A 168 -2.96 -27.07 17.74
N GLN A 169 -2.83 -25.76 17.91
CA GLN A 169 -3.15 -24.81 16.86
C GLN A 169 -1.96 -24.68 15.94
N PRO A 170 -2.13 -24.87 14.63
CA PRO A 170 -1.01 -24.77 13.72
C PRO A 170 -0.42 -23.34 13.74
N PRO A 171 0.91 -23.21 13.51
CA PRO A 171 1.59 -21.92 13.45
C PRO A 171 0.90 -20.91 12.55
N GLN A 172 0.93 -19.64 12.93
CA GLN A 172 0.66 -18.54 12.00
C GLN A 172 1.90 -18.31 11.15
N LEU A 173 1.76 -18.34 9.82
CA LEU A 173 2.87 -18.20 8.87
C LEU A 173 2.56 -17.11 7.83
N THR A 174 3.52 -16.22 7.60
CA THR A 174 3.43 -15.17 6.57
C THR A 174 4.69 -15.20 5.70
N SER A 175 4.52 -15.29 4.37
CA SER A 175 5.62 -15.10 3.42
C SER A 175 6.01 -13.62 3.38
N LEU A 176 7.30 -13.33 3.47
CA LEU A 176 7.86 -11.99 3.34
C LEU A 176 8.66 -11.85 2.03
N ILE A 177 8.44 -12.77 1.08
CA ILE A 177 9.09 -12.73 -0.23
C ILE A 177 8.32 -11.73 -1.10
N PRO A 178 8.97 -10.70 -1.64
CA PRO A 178 8.31 -9.74 -2.51
C PRO A 178 7.86 -10.43 -3.81
N ALA A 179 6.73 -9.97 -4.38
CA ALA A 179 6.18 -10.53 -5.62
C ALA A 179 7.17 -10.44 -6.81
N THR A 180 8.11 -9.50 -6.76
CA THR A 180 9.20 -9.43 -7.73
C THR A 180 10.51 -9.04 -7.04
N ILE A 181 11.57 -9.77 -7.34
CA ILE A 181 12.95 -9.49 -6.92
C ILE A 181 13.71 -9.03 -8.17
N TYR A 182 14.41 -7.91 -8.07
CA TYR A 182 15.20 -7.40 -9.18
C TYR A 182 16.68 -7.54 -8.87
N LEU A 183 17.42 -8.04 -9.84
CA LEU A 183 18.82 -8.42 -9.69
C LEU A 183 19.61 -7.95 -10.90
N ALA A 184 20.68 -7.19 -10.69
CA ALA A 184 21.60 -6.81 -11.78
C ALA A 184 22.32 -8.04 -12.35
N THR A 185 22.64 -8.99 -11.49
CA THR A 185 23.26 -10.28 -11.78
C THR A 185 22.57 -11.35 -10.91
N LEU A 186 22.55 -12.61 -11.36
CA LEU A 186 21.94 -13.74 -10.64
C LEU A 186 22.75 -14.12 -9.38
N ASP A 187 22.81 -13.21 -8.42
CA ASP A 187 23.48 -13.36 -7.14
C ASP A 187 22.54 -13.83 -6.04
N THR A 188 23.10 -14.12 -4.86
CA THR A 188 22.35 -14.60 -3.70
C THR A 188 21.33 -13.56 -3.24
N VAL A 189 20.07 -13.96 -3.15
CA VAL A 189 18.98 -13.22 -2.50
C VAL A 189 18.64 -13.85 -1.16
N THR A 190 18.10 -13.05 -0.24
CA THR A 190 17.59 -13.55 1.03
C THR A 190 16.08 -13.68 0.96
N LEU A 191 15.55 -14.90 0.95
CA LEU A 191 14.11 -15.15 1.03
C LEU A 191 13.70 -15.25 2.50
N LYS A 192 12.55 -14.65 2.86
CA LYS A 192 12.16 -14.44 4.26
C LYS A 192 10.72 -14.86 4.53
N ALA A 193 10.46 -15.26 5.76
CA ALA A 193 9.13 -15.56 6.31
C ALA A 193 9.05 -15.17 7.79
N SER A 194 7.84 -14.94 8.29
CA SER A 194 7.57 -14.81 9.73
C SER A 194 6.65 -15.93 10.17
N ALA A 195 6.98 -16.57 11.30
CA ALA A 195 6.17 -17.61 11.90
C ALA A 195 6.03 -17.35 13.41
N SER A 196 4.83 -17.57 13.94
CA SER A 196 4.53 -17.48 15.37
C SER A 196 3.49 -18.51 15.74
N ASP A 197 3.61 -19.09 16.92
CA ASP A 197 2.72 -20.16 17.36
C ASP A 197 1.77 -19.67 18.46
N PRO A 198 0.43 -19.86 18.34
CA PRO A 198 -0.52 -19.32 19.32
C PRO A 198 -0.47 -19.98 20.71
N ASP A 199 -0.11 -21.26 20.76
CA ASP A 199 -0.15 -22.12 21.94
C ASP A 199 1.18 -22.81 22.26
N GLY A 200 2.22 -22.62 21.44
CA GLY A 200 3.54 -23.17 21.68
C GLY A 200 4.69 -22.36 21.06
N THR A 201 5.62 -23.06 20.43
CA THR A 201 6.86 -22.56 19.85
C THR A 201 7.08 -23.16 18.47
N ILE A 202 7.71 -22.39 17.59
CA ILE A 202 8.06 -22.87 16.25
C ILE A 202 9.25 -23.82 16.32
N SER A 203 9.06 -25.06 15.86
CA SER A 203 10.09 -26.09 15.74
C SER A 203 10.93 -25.89 14.48
N THR A 204 10.29 -25.73 13.32
CA THR A 204 10.99 -25.54 12.04
C THR A 204 10.25 -24.61 11.10
N VAL A 205 10.99 -23.92 10.24
CA VAL A 205 10.47 -23.24 9.05
C VAL A 205 11.31 -23.65 7.85
N THR A 206 10.66 -24.16 6.81
CA THR A 206 11.33 -24.60 5.58
C THR A 206 10.79 -23.86 4.37
N PHE A 207 11.64 -23.71 3.36
CA PHE A 207 11.32 -23.11 2.07
C PHE A 207 11.58 -24.16 0.98
N ALA A 208 10.55 -24.57 0.26
CA ALA A 208 10.65 -25.46 -0.88
C ALA A 208 10.61 -24.66 -2.18
N LEU A 209 11.71 -24.69 -2.94
CA LEU A 209 11.91 -24.01 -4.23
C LEU A 209 12.48 -25.00 -5.23
N ASN A 210 11.88 -25.10 -6.42
CA ASN A 210 12.39 -25.96 -7.51
C ASN A 210 12.62 -27.43 -7.09
N GLY A 211 11.77 -27.97 -6.20
CA GLY A 211 11.91 -29.33 -5.67
C GLY A 211 13.05 -29.53 -4.66
N GLN A 212 13.73 -28.45 -4.25
CA GLN A 212 14.72 -28.44 -3.17
C GLN A 212 14.12 -27.81 -1.92
N THR A 213 14.43 -28.35 -0.74
CA THR A 213 13.98 -27.80 0.54
C THR A 213 15.15 -27.19 1.29
N TYR A 214 14.97 -25.96 1.75
CA TYR A 214 15.95 -25.20 2.52
C TYR A 214 15.41 -24.97 3.93
N ASN A 215 16.24 -25.21 4.95
CA ASN A 215 15.90 -24.93 6.34
C ASN A 215 16.16 -23.44 6.64
N GLY A 216 15.12 -22.72 7.07
CA GLY A 216 15.23 -21.32 7.46
C GLY A 216 16.01 -21.16 8.76
N SER A 217 16.93 -20.20 8.79
CA SER A 217 17.59 -19.75 10.03
C SER A 217 16.84 -18.56 10.61
N LEU A 218 16.71 -18.53 11.94
CA LEU A 218 16.08 -17.41 12.65
C LEU A 218 17.08 -16.25 12.77
N ASN A 219 16.69 -15.07 12.28
CA ASN A 219 17.42 -13.81 12.45
C ASN A 219 16.44 -12.73 12.92
N GLY A 220 16.58 -12.28 14.18
CA GLY A 220 15.55 -11.47 14.83
C GLY A 220 14.23 -12.23 14.95
N ASN A 221 13.15 -11.67 14.41
CA ASN A 221 11.80 -12.27 14.41
C ASN A 221 11.42 -12.88 13.04
N GLN A 222 12.40 -13.17 12.18
CA GLN A 222 12.18 -13.68 10.82
C GLN A 222 13.03 -14.92 10.53
N TYR A 223 12.44 -15.87 9.81
CA TYR A 223 13.13 -17.01 9.25
C TYR A 223 13.62 -16.65 7.84
N GLN A 224 14.87 -16.96 7.53
CA GLN A 224 15.47 -16.59 6.27
C GLN A 224 16.36 -17.68 5.67
N ILE A 225 16.44 -17.70 4.34
CA ILE A 225 17.39 -18.52 3.59
C ILE A 225 18.16 -17.67 2.57
N PRO A 226 19.46 -17.92 2.38
CA PRO A 226 20.15 -17.48 1.18
C PRO A 226 19.74 -18.39 0.01
N TRP A 227 19.40 -17.80 -1.14
CA TRP A 227 19.02 -18.54 -2.33
C TRP A 227 19.55 -17.84 -3.57
N VAL A 228 20.13 -18.59 -4.51
CA VAL A 228 20.63 -18.05 -5.79
C VAL A 228 19.64 -18.46 -6.88
N PRO A 229 19.01 -17.51 -7.59
CA PRO A 229 18.12 -17.84 -8.69
C PRO A 229 18.89 -18.45 -9.86
N PRO A 230 18.45 -19.59 -10.41
CA PRO A 230 19.12 -20.21 -11.56
C PRO A 230 18.98 -19.40 -12.87
N SER A 231 17.92 -18.57 -12.97
CA SER A 231 17.69 -17.67 -14.10
C SER A 231 16.80 -16.48 -13.69
N PHE A 232 16.64 -15.50 -14.57
CA PHE A 232 15.49 -14.60 -14.47
C PHE A 232 14.22 -15.36 -14.85
N GLY A 233 13.10 -15.09 -14.18
CA GLY A 233 11.83 -15.81 -14.36
C GLY A 233 10.98 -15.91 -13.10
N THR A 234 9.81 -16.54 -13.22
CA THR A 234 8.90 -16.75 -12.09
C THR A 234 9.20 -18.06 -11.37
N TYR A 235 9.21 -18.00 -10.04
CA TYR A 235 9.46 -19.10 -9.13
C TYR A 235 8.28 -19.29 -8.20
N ASN A 236 7.92 -20.56 -7.99
CA ASN A 236 6.98 -20.94 -6.94
C ASN A 236 7.78 -21.32 -5.70
N VAL A 237 7.29 -20.87 -4.54
CA VAL A 237 7.85 -21.18 -3.24
C VAL A 237 6.75 -21.65 -2.31
N GLU A 238 6.99 -22.77 -1.65
CA GLU A 238 6.17 -23.29 -0.58
C GLU A 238 6.92 -23.14 0.74
N ILE A 239 6.34 -22.42 1.68
CA ILE A 239 6.92 -22.18 3.00
C ILE A 239 6.10 -23.00 4.00
N ILE A 240 6.75 -23.79 4.84
CA ILE A 240 6.10 -24.64 5.84
C ILE A 240 6.66 -24.30 7.20
N ALA A 241 5.81 -23.91 8.14
CA ALA A 241 6.15 -23.76 9.56
C ALA A 241 5.54 -24.89 10.35
N THR A 242 6.33 -25.54 11.22
CA THR A 242 5.88 -26.63 12.10
C THR A 242 6.17 -26.25 13.55
N ASP A 243 5.22 -26.46 14.46
CA ASP A 243 5.37 -26.21 15.90
C ASP A 243 6.06 -27.37 16.64
N ASN A 244 6.23 -27.20 17.97
CA ASN A 244 6.81 -28.21 18.85
C ASN A 244 5.92 -29.44 19.13
N GLU A 245 4.65 -29.40 18.73
CA GLU A 245 3.66 -30.48 18.87
C GLU A 245 3.32 -31.16 17.53
N GLY A 246 3.96 -30.72 16.44
CA GLY A 246 3.90 -31.28 15.10
C GLY A 246 2.79 -30.74 14.19
N ALA A 247 1.98 -29.75 14.59
CA ALA A 247 1.08 -29.12 13.63
C ALA A 247 1.84 -28.13 12.75
N SER A 248 1.32 -27.93 11.53
CA SER A 248 1.99 -27.14 10.52
C SER A 248 1.05 -26.28 9.71
N THR A 249 1.58 -25.15 9.23
CA THR A 249 0.92 -24.27 8.27
C THR A 249 1.80 -24.13 7.05
N THR A 250 1.17 -24.21 5.88
CA THR A 250 1.82 -24.05 4.58
C THR A 250 1.32 -22.80 3.89
N VAL A 251 2.25 -22.01 3.35
CA VAL A 251 1.98 -20.87 2.46
C VAL A 251 2.65 -21.13 1.12
N SER A 252 1.87 -21.22 0.05
CA SER A 252 2.38 -21.30 -1.32
C SER A 252 2.22 -19.94 -2.00
N THR A 253 3.30 -19.40 -2.55
CA THR A 253 3.27 -18.15 -3.33
C THR A 253 4.20 -18.25 -4.53
N SER A 254 4.13 -17.26 -5.42
CA SER A 254 5.03 -17.11 -6.55
C SER A 254 5.67 -15.72 -6.53
N PHE A 255 6.93 -15.64 -6.92
CA PHE A 255 7.63 -14.38 -7.15
C PHE A 255 8.42 -14.42 -8.45
N THR A 256 8.64 -13.27 -9.06
CA THR A 256 9.43 -13.16 -10.29
C THR A 256 10.80 -12.58 -9.99
N VAL A 257 11.87 -13.20 -10.48
CA VAL A 257 13.21 -12.61 -10.51
C VAL A 257 13.39 -11.94 -11.87
N GLN A 258 13.59 -10.63 -11.90
CA GLN A 258 13.80 -9.86 -13.13
C GLN A 258 15.20 -9.27 -13.17
N GLU A 259 15.74 -9.13 -14.38
CA GLU A 259 17.00 -8.41 -14.59
C GLU A 259 16.78 -6.93 -14.25
N SER A 260 17.58 -6.42 -13.32
CA SER A 260 17.65 -5.00 -13.02
C SER A 260 18.37 -4.34 -14.18
N THR A 261 17.65 -3.59 -15.01
CA THR A 261 18.24 -2.83 -16.14
C THR A 261 19.03 -1.60 -15.67
N SER A 262 19.41 -1.55 -14.38
CA SER A 262 20.13 -0.48 -13.67
C SER A 262 21.59 -0.25 -14.10
N GLY A 263 21.95 -0.63 -15.34
CA GLY A 263 23.26 -0.35 -15.93
C GLY A 263 23.36 0.97 -16.71
N GLY A 264 22.26 1.72 -16.84
CA GLY A 264 22.26 3.04 -17.48
C GLY A 264 22.72 4.13 -16.51
N ASN A 265 23.47 5.13 -16.99
CA ASN A 265 23.69 6.38 -16.26
C ASN A 265 22.32 7.02 -15.97
N PHE A 266 21.78 6.78 -14.78
CA PHE A 266 20.71 7.61 -14.25
C PHE A 266 21.22 9.04 -14.06
N LEU A 267 20.32 10.02 -13.98
CA LEU A 267 20.63 11.44 -14.03
C LEU A 267 21.69 11.88 -13.00
N ILE A 268 21.76 11.20 -11.86
CA ILE A 268 22.80 11.40 -10.84
C ILE A 268 23.63 10.12 -10.70
N THR A 269 24.91 10.25 -10.37
CA THR A 269 25.79 9.12 -10.11
C THR A 269 25.59 8.53 -8.71
N GLU A 270 26.02 7.28 -8.50
CA GLU A 270 26.05 6.67 -7.16
C GLU A 270 26.90 7.49 -6.18
N ALA A 271 28.00 8.09 -6.64
CA ALA A 271 28.85 8.96 -5.81
C ALA A 271 28.08 10.21 -5.32
N GLN A 272 27.30 10.85 -6.21
CA GLN A 272 26.45 11.98 -5.82
C GLN A 272 25.35 11.54 -4.85
N TYR A 273 24.70 10.39 -5.10
CA TYR A 273 23.70 9.83 -4.20
C TYR A 273 24.28 9.53 -2.80
N ASN A 274 25.47 8.94 -2.75
CA ASN A 274 26.18 8.66 -1.50
C ASN A 274 26.64 9.93 -0.79
N GLU A 275 26.95 11.01 -1.50
CA GLU A 275 27.21 12.30 -0.87
C GLU A 275 25.92 12.93 -0.31
N ILE A 276 24.80 12.84 -1.04
CA ILE A 276 23.48 13.33 -0.60
C ILE A 276 23.04 12.61 0.69
N PHE A 277 23.10 11.27 0.69
CA PHE A 277 22.61 10.41 1.77
C PHE A 277 23.74 9.63 2.48
N ARG A 278 24.79 10.35 2.89
CA ARG A 278 26.02 9.76 3.45
C ARG A 278 25.77 8.85 4.65
N TYR A 279 24.86 9.22 5.55
CA TYR A 279 24.66 8.50 6.83
C TYR A 279 23.37 7.67 6.89
N ARG A 280 22.71 7.40 5.76
CA ARG A 280 21.41 6.70 5.71
C ARG A 280 21.43 5.27 6.29
N TYR A 281 22.60 4.64 6.41
CA TYR A 281 22.77 3.28 6.91
C TYR A 281 23.86 3.15 8.00
N GLY A 282 24.19 4.24 8.71
CA GLY A 282 25.12 4.22 9.85
C GLY A 282 24.40 4.22 11.20
N THR A 283 24.37 3.12 11.93
CA THR A 283 23.54 2.98 13.15
C THR A 283 24.27 3.27 14.46
N ASP A 284 25.58 3.10 14.50
CA ASP A 284 26.38 3.40 15.69
C ASP A 284 26.88 4.85 15.63
N LEU A 285 26.37 5.70 16.52
CA LEU A 285 26.76 7.12 16.59
C LEU A 285 28.19 7.32 17.11
N ALA A 286 28.79 6.32 17.75
CA ALA A 286 30.16 6.38 18.25
C ALA A 286 31.20 6.09 17.15
N THR A 287 30.90 5.11 16.28
CA THR A 287 31.81 4.68 15.21
C THR A 287 31.45 5.26 13.85
N LEU A 288 30.18 5.63 13.64
CA LEU A 288 29.58 6.00 12.35
C LEU A 288 29.89 4.96 11.26
N GLU A 289 30.03 3.70 11.66
CA GLU A 289 30.38 2.63 10.73
C GLU A 289 29.27 2.46 9.69
N LEU A 290 29.64 2.68 8.44
CA LEU A 290 28.79 2.49 7.30
C LEU A 290 28.92 1.03 6.86
N ASP A 291 27.93 0.21 7.18
CA ASP A 291 27.87 -1.18 6.73
C ASP A 291 26.97 -1.28 5.49
N PRO A 292 27.53 -1.50 4.28
CA PRO A 292 26.75 -1.65 3.06
C PRO A 292 25.69 -2.77 3.13
N ALA A 293 25.85 -3.77 3.99
CA ALA A 293 24.84 -4.82 4.20
C ALA A 293 23.54 -4.27 4.82
N ASN A 294 23.61 -3.12 5.49
CA ASN A 294 22.47 -2.42 6.06
C ASN A 294 21.91 -1.30 5.16
N ASP A 295 22.43 -1.13 3.95
CA ASP A 295 21.99 -0.10 3.01
C ASP A 295 20.67 -0.44 2.32
N PHE A 296 19.57 -0.28 3.06
CA PHE A 296 18.22 -0.51 2.56
C PHE A 296 17.76 0.50 1.51
N PHE A 297 18.10 1.78 1.71
CA PHE A 297 17.82 2.85 0.76
C PHE A 297 19.02 3.07 -0.17
N SER A 298 19.49 2.00 -0.81
CA SER A 298 20.65 2.04 -1.70
C SER A 298 20.37 2.82 -2.98
N TYR A 299 21.44 3.25 -3.64
CA TYR A 299 21.36 3.86 -4.97
C TYR A 299 20.72 2.91 -5.99
N SER A 300 21.08 1.62 -5.95
CA SER A 300 20.50 0.60 -6.82
C SER A 300 19.00 0.42 -6.61
N ALA A 301 18.53 0.45 -5.35
CA ALA A 301 17.11 0.40 -5.03
C ALA A 301 16.36 1.64 -5.56
N PHE A 302 16.95 2.82 -5.47
CA PHE A 302 16.35 4.05 -6.02
C PHE A 302 16.24 4.01 -7.54
N VAL A 303 17.33 3.67 -8.26
CA VAL A 303 17.31 3.54 -9.73
C VAL A 303 16.32 2.47 -10.18
N GLU A 304 16.29 1.34 -9.48
CA GLU A 304 15.36 0.26 -9.77
C GLU A 304 13.90 0.71 -9.56
N ALA A 305 13.60 1.46 -8.51
CA ALA A 305 12.27 2.05 -8.33
C ALA A 305 11.88 2.95 -9.50
N VAL A 306 12.78 3.83 -9.97
CA VAL A 306 12.53 4.67 -11.15
C VAL A 306 12.23 3.80 -12.38
N HIS A 307 12.97 2.73 -12.61
CA HIS A 307 12.73 1.80 -13.72
C HIS A 307 11.39 1.07 -13.62
N ARG A 308 10.99 0.62 -12.42
CA ARG A 308 9.67 0.00 -12.21
C ARG A 308 8.55 1.00 -12.46
N MET A 309 8.69 2.23 -11.95
CA MET A 309 7.70 3.30 -12.14
C MET A 309 7.60 3.72 -13.60
N ALA A 310 8.71 3.74 -14.33
CA ALA A 310 8.74 4.07 -15.76
C ALA A 310 7.98 3.11 -16.66
N LYS A 311 7.51 1.96 -16.15
CA LYS A 311 6.65 1.00 -16.86
C LYS A 311 5.17 1.30 -16.71
N ILE A 312 4.81 2.33 -15.94
CA ILE A 312 3.42 2.60 -15.55
C ILE A 312 2.96 3.93 -16.11
N GLU A 313 1.80 3.93 -16.75
CA GLU A 313 1.03 5.13 -17.08
C GLU A 313 -0.35 5.02 -16.42
N VAL A 314 -0.92 6.14 -15.97
CA VAL A 314 -2.24 6.17 -15.35
C VAL A 314 -3.10 7.25 -15.97
N LEU A 315 -4.29 6.87 -16.42
CA LEU A 315 -5.37 7.77 -16.78
C LEU A 315 -6.28 7.98 -15.56
N PHE A 316 -6.31 9.22 -15.09
CA PHE A 316 -7.26 9.71 -14.09
C PHE A 316 -8.47 10.31 -14.79
N GLU A 317 -9.64 9.73 -14.56
CA GLU A 317 -10.92 10.28 -14.99
C GLU A 317 -11.68 10.76 -13.77
N ARG A 318 -11.95 12.06 -13.66
CA ARG A 318 -12.67 12.66 -12.53
C ARG A 318 -13.97 13.30 -12.98
N ARG A 319 -15.04 13.13 -12.21
CA ARG A 319 -16.28 13.88 -12.46
C ARG A 319 -16.10 15.34 -12.00
N SER A 320 -16.31 16.29 -12.91
CA SER A 320 -16.15 17.72 -12.65
C SER A 320 -16.92 18.17 -11.39
N GLY A 321 -16.28 18.98 -10.54
CA GLY A 321 -16.87 19.46 -9.29
C GLY A 321 -17.07 18.38 -8.23
N THR A 322 -16.38 17.23 -8.34
CA THR A 322 -16.33 16.17 -7.33
C THR A 322 -14.89 15.69 -7.15
N ASN A 323 -14.63 14.92 -6.09
CA ASN A 323 -13.37 14.18 -5.92
C ASN A 323 -13.55 12.67 -6.18
N LEU A 324 -14.43 12.32 -7.13
CA LEU A 324 -14.74 10.93 -7.49
C LEU A 324 -14.03 10.57 -8.78
N TYR A 325 -13.28 9.48 -8.74
CA TYR A 325 -12.42 9.03 -9.83
C TYR A 325 -12.81 7.65 -10.38
N ARG A 326 -12.52 7.48 -11.67
CA ARG A 326 -12.18 6.20 -12.27
C ARG A 326 -10.71 6.27 -12.69
N ILE A 327 -9.93 5.29 -12.27
CA ILE A 327 -8.48 5.27 -12.50
C ILE A 327 -8.15 4.04 -13.33
N THR A 328 -7.51 4.26 -14.47
CA THR A 328 -7.06 3.20 -15.37
C THR A 328 -5.55 3.21 -15.42
N ARG A 329 -4.93 2.08 -15.07
CA ARG A 329 -3.48 1.87 -15.14
C ARG A 329 -3.15 1.12 -16.41
N THR A 330 -2.17 1.63 -17.16
CA THR A 330 -1.56 0.95 -18.30
C THR A 330 -0.19 0.43 -17.91
N ASP A 331 0.02 -0.87 -18.08
CA ASP A 331 1.36 -1.46 -18.08
C ASP A 331 1.99 -1.23 -19.45
N LYS A 332 2.97 -0.35 -19.54
CA LYS A 332 3.62 0.04 -20.80
C LYS A 332 4.48 -1.07 -21.41
N THR A 333 4.83 -2.12 -20.64
CA THR A 333 5.59 -3.25 -21.17
C THR A 333 4.72 -4.24 -21.93
N THR A 334 3.48 -4.42 -21.46
CA THR A 334 2.50 -5.32 -22.08
C THR A 334 1.45 -4.59 -22.92
N ASN A 335 1.39 -3.26 -22.80
CA ASN A 335 0.37 -2.38 -23.35
C ASN A 335 -1.06 -2.74 -22.88
N VAL A 336 -1.19 -3.31 -21.67
CA VAL A 336 -2.47 -3.70 -21.08
C VAL A 336 -2.97 -2.61 -20.14
N SER A 337 -4.16 -2.10 -20.39
CA SER A 337 -4.85 -1.14 -19.53
C SER A 337 -5.91 -1.82 -18.66
N THR A 338 -5.89 -1.55 -17.35
CA THR A 338 -6.82 -2.11 -16.36
C THR A 338 -7.42 -0.99 -15.52
N VAL A 339 -8.74 -0.98 -15.35
CA VAL A 339 -9.41 -0.10 -14.38
C VAL A 339 -9.10 -0.62 -12.99
N ILE A 340 -8.22 0.09 -12.27
CA ILE A 340 -7.75 -0.33 -10.94
C ILE A 340 -8.61 0.24 -9.81
N ARG A 341 -9.39 1.30 -10.09
CA ARG A 341 -10.29 1.91 -9.11
C ARG A 341 -11.47 2.58 -9.79
N THR A 342 -12.64 2.48 -9.19
CA THR A 342 -13.81 3.31 -9.49
C THR A 342 -14.49 3.68 -8.18
N ASP A 343 -14.57 4.97 -7.87
CA ASP A 343 -15.20 5.44 -6.64
C ASP A 343 -16.71 5.18 -6.63
N GLN A 344 -17.26 4.95 -5.42
CA GLN A 344 -18.61 4.44 -5.16
C GLN A 344 -19.75 5.21 -5.83
N ASP A 345 -19.58 6.49 -6.17
CA ASP A 345 -20.60 7.31 -6.84
C ASP A 345 -20.14 7.90 -8.18
N PHE A 346 -19.04 7.40 -8.75
CA PHE A 346 -18.53 7.88 -10.04
C PHE A 346 -19.57 7.74 -11.17
N ASN A 347 -20.38 6.68 -11.11
CA ASN A 347 -21.45 6.38 -12.07
C ASN A 347 -22.87 6.51 -11.46
N ALA A 348 -23.00 7.15 -10.30
CA ALA A 348 -24.33 7.41 -9.73
C ALA A 348 -25.14 8.33 -10.65
N GLU A 349 -26.46 8.15 -10.69
CA GLU A 349 -27.37 8.85 -11.62
C GLU A 349 -27.23 10.38 -11.55
N TRP A 350 -27.08 10.93 -10.35
CA TRP A 350 -26.87 12.37 -10.12
C TRP A 350 -25.53 12.88 -10.65
N ASN A 351 -24.57 11.99 -10.92
CA ASN A 351 -23.21 12.30 -11.32
C ASN A 351 -22.93 12.02 -12.82
N LEU A 352 -23.77 11.21 -13.48
CA LEU A 352 -23.57 10.80 -14.88
C LEU A 352 -23.52 11.97 -15.88
N ASN A 353 -24.28 13.04 -15.61
CA ASN A 353 -24.35 14.22 -16.46
C ASN A 353 -23.18 15.21 -16.25
N LYS A 354 -22.33 14.99 -15.24
CA LYS A 354 -21.15 15.83 -15.04
C LYS A 354 -20.04 15.45 -16.03
N PRO A 355 -19.38 16.44 -16.68
CA PRO A 355 -18.26 16.17 -17.56
C PRO A 355 -17.17 15.35 -16.86
N ILE A 356 -16.53 14.44 -17.60
CA ILE A 356 -15.33 13.73 -17.15
C ILE A 356 -14.13 14.59 -17.53
N LEU A 357 -13.32 14.93 -16.53
CA LEU A 357 -12.04 15.58 -16.67
C LEU A 357 -10.97 14.50 -16.66
N THR A 358 -10.11 14.48 -17.68
CA THR A 358 -9.08 13.46 -17.86
C THR A 358 -7.70 14.04 -17.65
N GLN A 359 -6.84 13.32 -16.94
CA GLN A 359 -5.41 13.61 -16.83
C GLN A 359 -4.64 12.29 -16.96
N THR A 360 -3.71 12.22 -17.91
CA THR A 360 -2.79 11.10 -18.04
C THR A 360 -1.48 11.46 -17.34
N VAL A 361 -0.98 10.54 -16.52
CA VAL A 361 0.30 10.66 -15.82
C VAL A 361 1.18 9.49 -16.26
N ASP A 362 2.26 9.80 -16.98
CA ASP A 362 3.31 8.82 -17.27
C ASP A 362 4.34 8.86 -16.13
N TYR A 363 4.44 7.80 -15.33
CA TYR A 363 5.39 7.75 -14.22
C TYR A 363 6.85 7.60 -14.68
N GLY A 364 7.10 7.40 -15.98
CA GLY A 364 8.42 7.45 -16.61
C GLY A 364 8.96 8.87 -16.83
N THR A 365 8.17 9.91 -16.60
CA THR A 365 8.65 11.30 -16.66
C THR A 365 9.36 11.75 -15.39
N PHE A 366 9.25 11.02 -14.28
CA PHE A 366 9.94 11.32 -13.02
C PHE A 366 11.46 11.40 -13.23
N GLY A 367 12.05 12.57 -12.97
CA GLY A 367 13.49 12.81 -13.20
C GLY A 367 13.90 12.71 -14.67
N ASN A 368 12.94 12.70 -15.61
CA ASN A 368 13.17 12.53 -17.04
C ASN A 368 12.43 13.56 -17.92
N GLU A 369 11.75 14.55 -17.33
CA GLU A 369 11.02 15.59 -18.04
C GLU A 369 11.67 16.98 -17.93
N GLY A 370 11.72 17.70 -19.06
CA GLY A 370 12.35 19.01 -19.16
C GLY A 370 13.87 18.98 -19.32
N SER A 371 14.50 20.13 -19.10
CA SER A 371 15.96 20.30 -19.23
C SER A 371 16.73 19.51 -18.15
N GLN A 372 18.04 19.31 -18.34
CA GLN A 372 18.87 18.67 -17.31
C GLN A 372 18.78 19.39 -15.96
N THR A 373 18.80 20.73 -15.95
CA THR A 373 18.61 21.54 -14.74
C THR A 373 17.26 21.28 -14.09
N THR A 374 16.18 21.20 -14.88
CA THR A 374 14.83 20.92 -14.39
C THR A 374 14.77 19.55 -13.71
N ARG A 375 15.28 18.52 -14.38
CA ARG A 375 15.29 17.14 -13.85
C ARG A 375 16.13 17.01 -12.57
N LEU A 376 17.31 17.64 -12.52
CA LEU A 376 18.17 17.65 -11.33
C LEU A 376 17.52 18.43 -10.17
N ARG A 377 16.85 19.54 -10.46
CA ARG A 377 16.11 20.33 -9.47
C ARG A 377 14.92 19.57 -8.91
N GLU A 378 14.17 18.87 -9.77
CA GLU A 378 13.11 17.96 -9.34
C GLU A 378 13.67 16.90 -8.38
N LEU A 379 14.75 16.21 -8.76
CA LEU A 379 15.37 15.21 -7.89
C LEU A 379 15.83 15.81 -6.57
N ALA A 380 16.45 16.99 -6.57
CA ALA A 380 16.84 17.67 -5.33
C ALA A 380 15.63 17.94 -4.42
N ALA A 381 14.50 18.40 -4.98
CA ALA A 381 13.29 18.69 -4.22
C ALA A 381 12.59 17.42 -3.69
N PHE A 382 12.50 16.37 -4.52
CA PHE A 382 12.01 15.05 -4.11
C PHE A 382 12.85 14.49 -2.96
N MET A 383 14.18 14.46 -3.15
CA MET A 383 15.14 13.96 -2.15
C MET A 383 15.08 14.76 -0.85
N ALA A 384 14.93 16.08 -0.91
CA ALA A 384 14.83 16.93 0.28
C ALA A 384 13.57 16.63 1.10
N ASN A 385 12.44 16.38 0.43
CA ASN A 385 11.21 16.03 1.12
C ASN A 385 11.32 14.67 1.81
N ILE A 386 11.76 13.63 1.10
CA ILE A 386 11.91 12.30 1.70
C ILE A 386 13.01 12.27 2.78
N ALA A 387 14.06 13.09 2.63
CA ALA A 387 15.10 13.24 3.64
C ALA A 387 14.52 13.77 4.96
N GLN A 388 13.63 14.76 4.90
CA GLN A 388 12.99 15.29 6.09
C GLN A 388 12.03 14.28 6.74
N GLU A 389 11.27 13.51 5.94
CA GLU A 389 10.37 12.47 6.50
C GLU A 389 11.12 11.38 7.28
N THR A 390 12.38 11.15 6.92
CA THR A 390 13.18 10.02 7.41
C THR A 390 14.45 10.46 8.16
N THR A 391 14.54 11.74 8.54
CA THR A 391 15.78 12.34 9.04
C THR A 391 16.17 11.80 10.42
N GLY A 392 17.43 11.41 10.56
CA GLY A 392 18.09 11.15 11.84
C GLY A 392 18.93 12.32 12.33
N GLY A 393 18.92 13.46 11.62
CA GLY A 393 19.84 14.56 11.86
C GLY A 393 19.52 15.42 13.08
N TRP A 394 20.56 15.93 13.73
CA TRP A 394 20.51 16.94 14.78
C TRP A 394 21.55 18.04 14.52
N ASP A 395 21.51 19.15 15.28
CA ASP A 395 22.27 20.36 14.95
C ASP A 395 23.79 20.18 14.91
N THR A 396 24.32 19.26 15.74
CA THR A 396 25.75 18.93 15.81
C THR A 396 26.08 17.58 15.18
N ALA A 397 25.20 17.04 14.33
CA ALA A 397 25.42 15.75 13.71
C ALA A 397 26.68 15.76 12.83
N PRO A 398 27.47 14.68 12.80
CA PRO A 398 28.59 14.51 11.87
C PRO A 398 28.17 14.78 10.42
N GLY A 399 28.95 15.60 9.71
CA GLY A 399 28.60 16.04 8.35
C GLY A 399 27.37 16.97 8.26
N GLY A 400 26.86 17.45 9.40
CA GLY A 400 25.70 18.33 9.52
C GLY A 400 24.36 17.61 9.44
N ARG A 401 23.32 18.20 10.07
CA ARG A 401 21.92 17.71 10.09
C ARG A 401 21.44 17.20 8.74
N TYR A 402 21.78 17.89 7.67
CA TYR A 402 21.24 17.63 6.33
C TYR A 402 21.91 16.48 5.57
N SER A 403 22.84 15.76 6.20
CA SER A 403 23.48 14.53 5.68
C SER A 403 22.82 13.24 6.18
N TRP A 404 21.77 13.36 6.99
CA TRP A 404 21.11 12.26 7.74
C TRP A 404 19.69 11.95 7.24
N GLY A 405 19.39 12.24 5.97
CA GLY A 405 18.16 11.78 5.33
C GLY A 405 18.18 10.28 5.07
N LEU A 406 17.01 9.66 4.94
CA LEU A 406 16.82 8.21 4.73
C LEU A 406 17.38 7.34 5.87
N TYR A 407 17.48 7.91 7.06
CA TYR A 407 17.99 7.21 8.25
C TYR A 407 16.96 6.24 8.82
N PHE A 408 15.72 6.68 8.96
CA PHE A 408 14.62 5.86 9.46
C PHE A 408 13.81 5.23 8.33
N ARG A 409 13.56 3.93 8.44
CA ARG A 409 12.74 3.15 7.47
C ARG A 409 11.26 3.15 7.84
N GLU A 410 10.96 3.29 9.12
CA GLU A 410 9.61 3.34 9.67
C GLU A 410 9.53 4.34 10.82
N GLU A 411 8.30 4.73 11.13
CA GLU A 411 7.96 5.67 12.19
C GLU A 411 8.54 5.23 13.53
N GLN A 412 9.19 6.16 14.22
CA GLN A 412 9.78 5.91 15.52
C GLN A 412 8.73 5.48 16.55
N GLY A 413 9.03 4.43 17.30
CA GLY A 413 8.13 3.85 18.30
C GLY A 413 7.24 2.72 17.78
N TYR A 414 7.29 2.38 16.49
CA TYR A 414 6.60 1.21 15.95
C TYR A 414 7.51 0.00 15.73
N ALA A 415 8.77 0.24 15.33
CA ALA A 415 9.75 -0.82 15.09
C ALA A 415 9.86 -1.79 16.27
N GLY A 416 9.65 -3.08 16.01
CA GLY A 416 9.74 -4.14 17.02
C GLY A 416 8.62 -4.15 18.07
N THR A 417 7.54 -3.40 17.87
CA THR A 417 6.39 -3.35 18.79
C THR A 417 5.15 -4.04 18.21
N ASN A 418 4.18 -4.37 19.08
CA ASN A 418 2.86 -4.86 18.67
C ASN A 418 1.83 -3.71 18.49
N ASN A 419 2.30 -2.46 18.35
CA ASN A 419 1.41 -1.31 18.25
C ASN A 419 0.65 -1.33 16.92
N ILE A 420 -0.69 -1.35 16.99
CA ILE A 420 -1.57 -1.25 15.83
C ILE A 420 -2.11 0.18 15.69
N GLY A 421 -1.42 0.99 14.87
CA GLY A 421 -1.80 2.38 14.59
C GLY A 421 -2.21 2.63 13.13
N TYR A 422 -2.79 3.82 12.90
CA TYR A 422 -3.16 4.37 11.59
C TYR A 422 -4.21 3.54 10.84
N ARG A 423 -5.28 3.20 11.57
CA ARG A 423 -6.37 2.36 11.08
C ARG A 423 -7.66 3.17 11.06
N ASP A 424 -8.15 3.48 9.87
CA ASP A 424 -9.51 3.95 9.65
C ASP A 424 -10.42 2.73 9.45
N GLU A 425 -10.97 2.22 10.55
CA GLU A 425 -11.89 1.09 10.58
C GLU A 425 -13.23 1.40 9.85
N GLY A 426 -13.53 2.68 9.61
CA GLY A 426 -14.71 3.11 8.86
C GLY A 426 -14.52 3.08 7.34
N ASN A 427 -13.29 2.86 6.86
CA ASN A 427 -12.98 2.89 5.44
C ASN A 427 -13.43 1.61 4.73
N VAL A 428 -14.61 1.65 4.11
CA VAL A 428 -15.17 0.48 3.40
C VAL A 428 -14.40 0.11 2.12
N ASN A 429 -13.70 1.06 1.51
CA ASN A 429 -12.95 0.82 0.28
C ASN A 429 -11.61 0.17 0.57
N TYR A 430 -10.96 0.54 1.67
CA TYR A 430 -9.65 0.05 2.08
C TYR A 430 -9.68 -0.41 3.54
N PRO A 431 -10.47 -1.44 3.88
CA PRO A 431 -10.62 -1.87 5.26
C PRO A 431 -9.26 -2.34 5.80
N PRO A 432 -8.87 -1.94 7.02
CA PRO A 432 -7.60 -2.34 7.60
C PRO A 432 -7.61 -3.83 7.96
N ALA A 433 -6.61 -4.58 7.49
CA ALA A 433 -6.47 -6.01 7.77
C ALA A 433 -6.27 -6.27 9.28
N PRO A 434 -6.87 -7.32 9.87
CA PRO A 434 -6.72 -7.63 11.30
C PRO A 434 -5.25 -7.72 11.75
N GLY A 435 -4.92 -7.12 12.90
CA GLY A 435 -3.58 -7.18 13.50
C GLY A 435 -2.48 -6.37 12.80
N LYS A 436 -2.78 -5.70 11.68
CA LYS A 436 -1.79 -4.92 10.92
C LYS A 436 -1.74 -3.45 11.34
N SER A 437 -0.56 -2.83 11.24
CA SER A 437 -0.39 -1.38 11.44
C SER A 437 0.04 -0.71 10.13
N TYR A 438 -0.52 0.47 9.89
CA TYR A 438 -0.25 1.31 8.71
C TYR A 438 0.45 2.61 9.12
N HIS A 439 1.31 2.55 10.13
CA HIS A 439 2.21 3.66 10.48
C HIS A 439 3.18 3.99 9.36
N GLY A 440 3.85 5.14 9.49
CA GLY A 440 4.75 5.65 8.47
C GLY A 440 5.84 4.66 8.11
N ARG A 441 5.91 4.25 6.83
CA ARG A 441 7.03 3.46 6.29
C ARG A 441 7.57 4.04 4.99
N GLY A 442 8.84 3.75 4.73
CA GLY A 442 9.53 4.17 3.51
C GLY A 442 9.84 5.67 3.45
N PRO A 443 10.32 6.15 2.30
CA PRO A 443 10.85 7.51 2.12
C PRO A 443 9.82 8.62 2.33
N ILE A 444 8.54 8.36 2.07
CA ILE A 444 7.46 9.33 2.24
C ILE A 444 6.66 9.12 3.53
N GLN A 445 7.12 8.21 4.42
CA GLN A 445 6.38 7.81 5.63
C GLN A 445 4.91 7.47 5.32
N LEU A 446 4.69 6.62 4.31
CA LEU A 446 3.36 6.19 3.86
C LEU A 446 2.56 5.70 5.07
N SER A 447 1.43 6.34 5.33
CA SER A 447 0.63 6.13 6.55
C SER A 447 -0.84 5.95 6.19
N TRP A 448 -1.59 5.24 7.04
CA TRP A 448 -3.02 4.89 6.91
C TRP A 448 -3.36 3.80 5.90
N ASN A 449 -4.27 2.91 6.30
CA ASN A 449 -4.79 1.80 5.48
C ASN A 449 -5.24 2.21 4.09
N TYR A 450 -5.94 3.34 3.95
CA TYR A 450 -6.40 3.81 2.65
C TYR A 450 -5.28 4.22 1.70
N ASN A 451 -4.13 4.70 2.21
CA ASN A 451 -2.98 5.01 1.35
C ASN A 451 -2.25 3.72 0.93
N TYR A 452 -2.09 2.78 1.85
CA TYR A 452 -1.56 1.44 1.56
C TYR A 452 -2.40 0.70 0.52
N GLY A 453 -3.73 0.74 0.65
CA GLY A 453 -4.64 0.13 -0.31
C GLY A 453 -4.57 0.78 -1.69
N GLN A 454 -4.54 2.12 -1.77
CA GLN A 454 -4.43 2.85 -3.03
C GLN A 454 -3.11 2.57 -3.76
N VAL A 455 -1.96 2.60 -3.07
CA VAL A 455 -0.69 2.29 -3.71
C VAL A 455 -0.60 0.81 -4.12
N SER A 456 -1.27 -0.08 -3.38
CA SER A 456 -1.37 -1.50 -3.73
C SER A 456 -2.17 -1.73 -5.01
N GLU A 457 -3.32 -1.05 -5.19
CA GLU A 457 -4.06 -1.06 -6.45
C GLU A 457 -3.23 -0.49 -7.60
N PHE A 458 -2.48 0.58 -7.34
CA PHE A 458 -1.60 1.19 -8.34
C PHE A 458 -0.45 0.27 -8.76
N LEU A 459 0.22 -0.39 -7.83
CA LEU A 459 1.38 -1.24 -8.15
C LEU A 459 0.96 -2.62 -8.68
N TYR A 460 -0.10 -3.20 -8.11
CA TYR A 460 -0.42 -4.61 -8.30
C TYR A 460 -1.82 -4.88 -8.86
N GLY A 461 -2.67 -3.85 -9.00
CA GLY A 461 -4.07 -4.03 -9.38
C GLY A 461 -4.94 -4.68 -8.30
N ASP A 462 -4.42 -4.90 -7.10
CA ASP A 462 -5.13 -5.47 -5.95
C ASP A 462 -4.78 -4.70 -4.68
N LYS A 463 -5.79 -4.11 -4.04
CA LYS A 463 -5.64 -3.38 -2.76
C LYS A 463 -5.16 -4.25 -1.61
N ASN A 464 -5.46 -5.55 -1.63
CA ASN A 464 -5.27 -6.43 -0.49
C ASN A 464 -3.81 -6.82 -0.26
N ILE A 465 -2.95 -6.71 -1.27
CA ILE A 465 -1.55 -7.13 -1.17
C ILE A 465 -0.83 -6.33 -0.08
N MET A 466 -0.84 -5.00 -0.16
CA MET A 466 -0.21 -4.18 0.89
C MET A 466 -1.13 -3.88 2.07
N LEU A 467 -2.46 -4.05 1.95
CA LEU A 467 -3.33 -4.02 3.14
C LEU A 467 -3.02 -5.20 4.07
N ASN A 468 -2.82 -6.39 3.53
CA ASN A 468 -2.48 -7.57 4.32
C ASN A 468 -0.98 -7.63 4.69
N ASN A 469 -0.11 -6.96 3.93
CA ASN A 469 1.35 -7.02 4.14
C ASN A 469 2.00 -5.61 4.12
N PRO A 470 1.58 -4.67 4.99
CA PRO A 470 2.13 -3.31 4.99
C PRO A 470 3.64 -3.24 5.30
N GLU A 471 4.18 -4.27 5.95
CA GLU A 471 5.61 -4.46 6.22
C GLU A 471 6.48 -4.62 4.96
N MET A 472 5.90 -4.94 3.79
CA MET A 472 6.67 -5.06 2.55
C MET A 472 7.45 -3.76 2.22
N VAL A 473 6.94 -2.60 2.63
CA VAL A 473 7.56 -1.28 2.42
C VAL A 473 8.91 -1.14 3.14
N ILE A 474 9.18 -1.95 4.18
CA ILE A 474 10.48 -1.97 4.88
C ILE A 474 11.30 -3.24 4.59
N GLN A 475 10.88 -4.02 3.60
CA GLN A 475 11.53 -5.27 3.20
C GLN A 475 12.15 -5.17 1.79
N ASP A 476 11.58 -4.36 0.90
CA ASP A 476 12.11 -4.04 -0.42
C ASP A 476 12.35 -2.52 -0.54
N GLY A 477 13.61 -2.11 -0.63
CA GLY A 477 14.01 -0.70 -0.74
C GLY A 477 13.51 -0.04 -2.02
N ALA A 478 13.42 -0.77 -3.13
CA ALA A 478 12.88 -0.25 -4.38
C ALA A 478 11.37 -0.06 -4.27
N LEU A 479 10.64 -1.02 -3.69
CA LEU A 479 9.21 -0.84 -3.35
C LEU A 479 9.01 0.38 -2.44
N ALA A 480 9.88 0.58 -1.46
CA ALA A 480 9.83 1.74 -0.58
C ALA A 480 9.92 3.05 -1.40
N PHE A 481 10.90 3.17 -2.31
CA PHE A 481 10.99 4.32 -3.22
C PHE A 481 9.81 4.44 -4.17
N GLN A 482 9.24 3.34 -4.68
CA GLN A 482 8.03 3.38 -5.51
C GLN A 482 6.88 4.07 -4.77
N THR A 483 6.72 3.88 -3.45
CA THR A 483 5.69 4.60 -2.68
C THR A 483 5.91 6.11 -2.66
N GLY A 484 7.17 6.56 -2.56
CA GLY A 484 7.53 7.97 -2.59
C GLY A 484 7.33 8.59 -3.98
N ILE A 485 7.79 7.92 -5.02
CA ILE A 485 7.59 8.36 -6.41
C ILE A 485 6.10 8.38 -6.75
N TRP A 486 5.35 7.36 -6.33
CA TRP A 486 3.90 7.32 -6.52
C TRP A 486 3.24 8.56 -5.92
N PHE A 487 3.54 8.90 -4.66
CA PHE A 487 2.98 10.08 -4.02
C PHE A 487 3.38 11.38 -4.74
N TRP A 488 4.64 11.51 -5.13
CA TRP A 488 5.18 12.70 -5.80
C TRP A 488 4.52 12.98 -7.16
N MET A 489 4.28 11.92 -7.94
CA MET A 489 3.74 11.99 -9.30
C MET A 489 2.20 12.05 -9.33
N THR A 490 1.51 11.62 -8.28
CA THR A 490 0.04 11.44 -8.30
C THR A 490 -0.69 12.75 -7.95
N PRO A 491 -1.46 13.34 -8.89
CA PRO A 491 -2.31 14.49 -8.58
C PRO A 491 -3.47 14.08 -7.65
N GLN A 492 -3.81 14.95 -6.70
CA GLN A 492 -4.91 14.72 -5.76
C GLN A 492 -5.76 15.97 -5.68
N TYR A 493 -6.79 16.05 -6.52
CA TYR A 493 -7.60 17.26 -6.65
C TYR A 493 -8.06 17.77 -5.26
N PRO A 494 -7.92 19.07 -4.98
CA PRO A 494 -7.48 20.16 -5.87
C PRO A 494 -5.96 20.32 -6.06
N LYS A 495 -5.12 19.50 -5.43
CA LYS A 495 -3.66 19.60 -5.51
C LYS A 495 -3.16 19.10 -6.87
N PRO A 496 -2.25 19.82 -7.55
CA PRO A 496 -1.46 19.24 -8.63
C PRO A 496 -0.50 18.18 -8.08
N SER A 497 0.20 17.47 -8.96
CA SER A 497 1.33 16.63 -8.53
C SER A 497 2.54 17.51 -8.15
N ALA A 498 3.39 17.02 -7.26
CA ALA A 498 4.65 17.73 -6.94
C ALA A 498 5.60 17.71 -8.14
N HIS A 499 5.53 16.66 -8.96
CA HIS A 499 6.18 16.58 -10.26
C HIS A 499 5.83 17.75 -11.17
N ASP A 500 4.54 17.96 -11.46
CA ASP A 500 4.07 19.03 -12.36
C ASP A 500 4.50 20.42 -11.86
N VAL A 501 4.55 20.60 -10.54
CA VAL A 501 5.07 21.84 -9.93
C VAL A 501 6.54 22.03 -10.24
N MET A 502 7.38 21.01 -10.06
CA MET A 502 8.83 21.13 -10.18
C MET A 502 9.33 21.13 -11.63
N VAL A 503 8.59 20.49 -12.56
CA VAL A 503 8.92 20.52 -14.00
C VAL A 503 8.28 21.68 -14.75
N GLY A 504 7.44 22.48 -14.08
CA GLY A 504 6.83 23.68 -14.65
C GLY A 504 5.56 23.43 -15.47
N ASN A 505 4.97 22.24 -15.40
CA ASN A 505 3.72 21.91 -16.07
C ASN A 505 2.49 22.48 -15.33
N TRP A 506 2.59 22.68 -14.01
CA TRP A 506 1.54 23.35 -13.25
C TRP A 506 1.67 24.87 -13.35
N THR A 507 0.66 25.50 -13.96
CA THR A 507 0.51 26.96 -13.95
C THR A 507 -0.49 27.36 -12.85
N PRO A 508 -0.09 28.14 -11.83
CA PRO A 508 -1.01 28.61 -10.81
C PRO A 508 -2.16 29.42 -11.42
N SER A 509 -3.38 29.14 -10.99
CA SER A 509 -4.55 29.96 -11.34
C SER A 509 -4.52 31.31 -10.60
N SER A 510 -5.39 32.25 -10.99
CA SER A 510 -5.62 33.47 -10.21
C SER A 510 -6.07 33.18 -8.77
N TYR A 511 -6.76 32.06 -8.55
CA TYR A 511 -7.19 31.58 -7.24
C TYR A 511 -6.01 31.10 -6.39
N ASP A 512 -5.01 30.46 -7.02
CA ASP A 512 -3.76 30.03 -6.40
C ASP A 512 -2.88 31.21 -6.01
N LEU A 513 -2.71 32.17 -6.92
CA LEU A 513 -1.88 33.36 -6.68
C LEU A 513 -2.43 34.23 -5.55
N GLN A 514 -3.76 34.38 -5.44
CA GLN A 514 -4.40 35.07 -4.29
C GLN A 514 -4.16 34.36 -2.94
N ARG A 515 -3.72 33.10 -2.97
CA ARG A 515 -3.38 32.27 -1.81
C ARG A 515 -1.88 32.12 -1.63
N ASN A 516 -1.08 32.90 -2.36
CA ASN A 516 0.37 32.85 -2.41
C ASN A 516 0.93 31.47 -2.82
N ARG A 517 0.17 30.65 -3.57
CA ARG A 517 0.65 29.36 -4.06
C ARG A 517 1.45 29.59 -5.33
N HIS A 518 2.78 29.50 -5.21
CA HIS A 518 3.74 29.71 -6.30
C HIS A 518 4.52 28.43 -6.60
N PRO A 519 4.97 28.21 -7.85
CA PRO A 519 5.79 27.04 -8.19
C PRO A 519 7.11 27.05 -7.43
N GLY A 520 7.53 25.90 -6.90
CA GLY A 520 8.76 25.74 -6.13
C GLY A 520 8.64 24.71 -5.00
N LEU A 521 9.73 24.49 -4.26
CA LEU A 521 9.78 23.52 -3.16
C LEU A 521 8.65 23.76 -2.15
N GLY A 522 8.35 25.02 -1.78
CA GLY A 522 7.31 25.34 -0.82
C GLY A 522 5.93 24.81 -1.21
N MET A 523 5.62 24.82 -2.52
CA MET A 523 4.38 24.26 -3.03
C MET A 523 4.36 22.72 -2.97
N THR A 524 5.51 22.05 -3.17
CA THR A 524 5.62 20.60 -2.95
C THR A 524 5.33 20.23 -1.48
N VAL A 525 5.80 21.04 -0.53
CA VAL A 525 5.50 20.88 0.90
C VAL A 525 4.02 21.09 1.18
N ASN A 526 3.39 22.08 0.55
CA ASN A 526 1.96 22.33 0.69
C ASN A 526 1.12 21.15 0.17
N ILE A 527 1.55 20.52 -0.94
CA ILE A 527 0.93 19.30 -1.47
C ILE A 527 1.05 18.14 -0.48
N ILE A 528 2.26 17.90 0.04
CA ILE A 528 2.56 16.77 0.93
C ILE A 528 1.85 16.93 2.29
N ASN A 529 2.04 18.05 2.97
CA ASN A 529 1.55 18.23 4.34
C ASN A 529 1.15 19.67 4.70
N GLY A 530 0.66 20.44 3.73
CA GLY A 530 0.37 21.87 3.92
C GLY A 530 -0.63 22.20 5.02
N GLY A 531 -1.59 21.30 5.29
CA GLY A 531 -2.57 21.49 6.37
C GLY A 531 -1.96 21.57 7.78
N ILE A 532 -0.73 21.08 7.94
CA ILE A 532 0.03 21.10 9.20
C ILE A 532 1.24 22.05 9.10
N GLU A 533 1.89 22.10 7.94
CA GLU A 533 3.20 22.74 7.79
C GLU A 533 3.16 24.17 7.20
N CYS A 534 2.06 24.59 6.58
CA CYS A 534 1.98 25.83 5.80
C CYS A 534 0.92 26.82 6.32
N GLY A 535 1.07 28.09 5.95
CA GLY A 535 0.05 29.13 6.16
C GLY A 535 -0.06 29.72 7.57
N SER A 536 0.91 29.46 8.45
CA SER A 536 0.95 30.01 9.82
C SER A 536 1.59 31.41 9.90
N GLY A 537 2.15 31.92 8.81
CA GLY A 537 2.88 33.19 8.76
C GLY A 537 4.36 33.11 9.16
N SER A 538 4.82 31.97 9.67
CA SER A 538 6.23 31.69 9.95
C SER A 538 6.58 30.27 9.53
N GLU A 539 7.78 30.02 9.02
CA GLU A 539 8.14 28.68 8.57
C GLU A 539 8.10 27.67 9.72
N ASN A 540 7.38 26.57 9.50
CA ASN A 540 7.42 25.44 10.42
C ASN A 540 8.83 24.85 10.41
N VAL A 541 9.33 24.45 11.59
CA VAL A 541 10.69 23.90 11.74
C VAL A 541 10.97 22.74 10.77
N LYS A 542 9.98 21.86 10.52
CA LYS A 542 10.11 20.78 9.53
C LYS A 542 10.36 21.34 8.13
N VAL A 543 9.67 22.41 7.75
CA VAL A 543 9.85 23.08 6.46
C VAL A 543 11.22 23.75 6.39
N THR A 544 11.68 24.40 7.46
CA THR A 544 13.05 24.95 7.50
C THR A 544 14.11 23.87 7.27
N HIS A 545 13.90 22.66 7.79
CA HIS A 545 14.79 21.53 7.55
C HIS A 545 14.69 20.99 6.11
N ARG A 546 13.48 20.91 5.51
CA ARG A 546 13.32 20.59 4.07
C ARG A 546 14.10 21.58 3.20
N ILE A 547 14.00 22.87 3.48
CA ILE A 547 14.76 23.92 2.78
C ILE A 547 16.28 23.69 2.94
N GLY A 548 16.73 23.34 4.15
CA GLY A 548 18.13 23.02 4.43
C GLY A 548 18.65 21.82 3.65
N HIS A 549 17.89 20.73 3.60
CA HIS A 549 18.18 19.58 2.74
C HIS A 549 18.22 19.97 1.26
N TYR A 550 17.21 20.71 0.79
CA TYR A 550 17.10 21.12 -0.60
C TYR A 550 18.28 21.97 -1.07
N ARG A 551 18.66 22.99 -0.30
CA ARG A 551 19.84 23.83 -0.60
C ARG A 551 21.12 23.01 -0.66
N ARG A 552 21.31 22.08 0.28
CA ARG A 552 22.49 21.18 0.28
C ARG A 552 22.50 20.30 -0.97
N PHE A 553 21.38 19.68 -1.31
CA PHE A 553 21.29 18.75 -2.43
C PHE A 553 21.42 19.48 -3.78
N ALA A 554 20.77 20.63 -3.94
CA ALA A 554 20.93 21.50 -5.10
C ALA A 554 22.39 21.92 -5.30
N GLY A 555 23.11 22.25 -4.22
CA GLY A 555 24.55 22.54 -4.26
C GLY A 555 25.42 21.35 -4.70
N ILE A 556 25.14 20.13 -4.21
CA ILE A 556 25.85 18.91 -4.63
C ILE A 556 25.60 18.60 -6.11
N LEU A 557 24.38 18.85 -6.58
CA LEU A 557 23.97 18.62 -7.97
C LEU A 557 24.30 19.80 -8.90
N ASN A 558 24.86 20.89 -8.35
CA ASN A 558 25.19 22.12 -9.06
C ASN A 558 24.00 22.70 -9.87
N VAL A 559 22.84 22.81 -9.21
CA VAL A 559 21.64 23.41 -9.79
C VAL A 559 21.07 24.51 -8.90
N THR A 560 20.35 25.44 -9.52
CA THR A 560 19.70 26.55 -8.84
C THR A 560 18.42 26.13 -8.14
N THR A 561 18.09 26.78 -7.04
CA THR A 561 16.98 26.39 -6.15
C THR A 561 15.59 26.80 -6.66
N ASP A 562 15.45 27.84 -7.48
CA ASP A 562 14.15 28.29 -7.98
C ASP A 562 13.94 28.00 -9.47
N LEU A 563 12.66 27.91 -9.88
CA LEU A 563 12.27 27.50 -11.23
C LEU A 563 12.60 28.52 -12.31
N ASP A 564 12.76 29.79 -11.94
CA ASP A 564 13.23 30.87 -12.81
C ASP A 564 14.76 30.92 -12.93
N ASN A 565 15.43 29.88 -12.44
CA ASN A 565 16.88 29.73 -12.38
C ASN A 565 17.60 30.71 -11.44
N SER A 566 16.91 31.40 -10.52
CA SER A 566 17.59 32.06 -9.41
C SER A 566 18.04 31.05 -8.34
N ASP A 567 19.04 31.45 -7.56
CA ASP A 567 19.51 30.68 -6.41
C ASP A 567 19.34 31.44 -5.09
N ASP A 568 18.16 32.04 -4.91
CA ASP A 568 17.80 32.80 -3.70
C ASP A 568 16.79 32.06 -2.81
N CYS A 569 16.26 30.93 -3.26
CA CYS A 569 15.26 30.11 -2.58
C CYS A 569 13.96 30.89 -2.30
N SER A 570 13.59 31.79 -3.21
CA SER A 570 12.43 32.68 -3.07
C SER A 570 11.11 31.92 -2.86
N TYR A 571 10.99 30.73 -3.43
CA TYR A 571 9.79 29.90 -3.36
C TYR A 571 10.01 28.57 -2.63
N CYS A 572 11.04 28.51 -1.78
CA CYS A 572 11.35 27.30 -1.04
C CYS A 572 10.46 27.03 0.19
N GLY A 573 9.91 28.10 0.77
CA GLY A 573 9.07 28.06 1.96
C GLY A 573 7.58 28.07 1.66
N CYS A 574 6.76 27.76 2.67
CA CYS A 574 5.30 27.78 2.55
C CYS A 574 4.59 28.51 3.70
N ALA A 575 5.31 29.29 4.51
CA ALA A 575 4.79 30.02 5.67
C ALA A 575 3.54 30.87 5.35
N HIS A 576 3.52 31.50 4.18
CA HIS A 576 2.43 32.37 3.73
C HIS A 576 1.52 31.74 2.67
N MET A 577 1.75 30.47 2.32
CA MET A 577 0.90 29.74 1.38
C MET A 577 -0.36 29.25 2.10
N THR A 578 -1.53 29.56 1.55
CA THR A 578 -2.76 28.97 2.08
C THR A 578 -2.78 27.46 1.77
N PRO A 579 -3.02 26.58 2.77
CA PRO A 579 -3.14 25.16 2.54
C PRO A 579 -4.35 24.81 1.67
N TYR A 580 -4.23 23.75 0.86
CA TYR A 580 -5.39 23.18 0.17
C TYR A 580 -6.41 22.64 1.16
N ARG A 581 -7.70 22.99 0.99
CA ARG A 581 -8.80 22.52 1.84
C ARG A 581 -10.05 22.20 1.02
N GLY A 582 -10.53 20.96 1.13
CA GLY A 582 -11.78 20.52 0.51
C GLY A 582 -11.75 20.62 -1.02
N LEU A 583 -12.94 20.72 -1.63
CA LEU A 583 -13.07 21.01 -3.06
C LEU A 583 -12.81 22.52 -3.27
N GLU A 584 -11.97 22.86 -4.24
CA GLU A 584 -11.68 24.25 -4.62
C GLU A 584 -12.24 24.54 -6.02
N PRO A 585 -12.50 25.80 -6.40
CA PRO A 585 -13.03 26.12 -7.73
C PRO A 585 -12.15 25.49 -8.81
N GLU A 586 -12.77 24.76 -9.73
CA GLU A 586 -12.08 24.28 -10.92
C GLU A 586 -11.46 25.48 -11.64
N PRO A 587 -10.27 25.35 -12.25
CA PRO A 587 -9.84 26.31 -13.25
C PRO A 587 -10.93 26.33 -14.32
N THR A 588 -11.75 27.39 -14.35
CA THR A 588 -12.84 27.49 -15.31
C THR A 588 -12.25 27.37 -16.70
N ALA A 589 -12.53 26.27 -17.39
CA ALA A 589 -12.38 26.20 -18.82
C ALA A 589 -13.28 27.30 -19.39
N ARG A 590 -12.63 28.36 -19.90
CA ARG A 590 -13.20 29.55 -20.54
C ARG A 590 -14.01 30.45 -19.60
N LEU A 591 -13.41 31.62 -19.33
CA LEU A 591 -14.15 32.87 -19.31
C LEU A 591 -15.16 32.86 -20.47
N THR A 592 -16.45 32.72 -20.17
CA THR A 592 -17.45 33.54 -20.86
C THR A 592 -16.97 34.97 -20.66
N LEU A 593 -16.30 35.51 -21.68
CA LEU A 593 -16.04 36.94 -21.78
C LEU A 593 -17.40 37.61 -21.86
N ASP A 594 -17.86 38.14 -20.73
CA ASP A 594 -18.92 39.13 -20.72
C ASP A 594 -18.47 40.27 -21.62
N ARG A 595 -19.24 40.46 -22.71
CA ARG A 595 -18.96 41.36 -23.83
C ARG A 595 -18.87 42.84 -23.43
N GLU A 596 -19.17 43.20 -22.19
CA GLU A 596 -19.24 44.59 -21.75
C GLU A 596 -17.91 45.16 -21.21
N THR A 597 -16.91 44.32 -20.92
CA THR A 597 -15.63 44.82 -20.36
C THR A 597 -14.57 45.10 -21.44
N ILE A 598 -14.80 44.74 -22.71
CA ILE A 598 -13.81 44.84 -23.80
C ILE A 598 -13.69 46.26 -24.39
N GLU A 599 -14.64 47.17 -24.16
CA GLU A 599 -14.61 48.50 -24.81
C GLU A 599 -13.84 49.60 -24.04
N LYS A 600 -13.19 49.29 -22.91
CA LYS A 600 -12.46 50.32 -22.13
C LYS A 600 -10.96 50.15 -21.96
N GLU A 601 -10.36 49.10 -22.49
CA GLU A 601 -8.90 49.00 -22.60
C GLU A 601 -8.50 48.78 -24.06
N GLN A 602 -8.74 49.79 -24.89
CA GLN A 602 -7.91 50.02 -26.06
C GLN A 602 -6.95 51.17 -25.80
N VAL A 603 -5.68 50.85 -26.02
CA VAL A 603 -4.54 51.67 -26.46
C VAL A 603 -3.35 51.47 -25.52
N LEU A 604 -2.56 50.43 -25.81
CA LEU A 604 -1.09 50.47 -25.88
C LEU A 604 -0.60 49.14 -26.50
N SER A 605 0.06 49.27 -27.64
CA SER A 605 0.65 48.24 -28.49
C SER A 605 1.83 47.50 -27.83
N ASP A 606 1.93 46.18 -28.00
CA ASP A 606 3.24 45.50 -28.00
C ASP A 606 3.18 44.20 -28.84
N GLU A 607 3.72 44.26 -30.06
CA GLU A 607 3.80 43.17 -31.04
C GLU A 607 5.02 42.28 -30.75
N ASN A 608 4.86 41.00 -30.36
CA ASN A 608 6.04 40.12 -30.13
C ASN A 608 5.92 38.66 -30.62
N LEU A 609 4.78 38.22 -31.18
CA LEU A 609 4.66 36.93 -31.88
C LEU A 609 3.59 37.04 -32.99
N LYS A 610 3.94 36.70 -34.23
CA LYS A 610 3.04 36.74 -35.40
C LYS A 610 3.28 35.54 -36.32
N ALA A 611 2.23 35.04 -36.95
CA ALA A 611 2.30 34.09 -38.06
C ALA A 611 1.93 34.80 -39.36
N TYR A 612 2.71 34.61 -40.43
CA TYR A 612 2.41 35.18 -41.74
C TYR A 612 2.79 34.23 -42.89
N PRO A 613 1.89 33.99 -43.87
CA PRO A 613 0.48 34.39 -43.87
C PRO A 613 -0.33 33.64 -42.81
N ASN A 614 -1.36 34.30 -42.27
CA ASN A 614 -2.35 33.68 -41.37
C ASN A 614 -3.73 34.34 -41.65
N PRO A 615 -4.73 33.61 -42.20
CA PRO A 615 -4.72 32.18 -42.51
C PRO A 615 -3.63 31.73 -43.50
N SER A 616 -3.16 30.49 -43.34
CA SER A 616 -2.09 29.88 -44.13
C SER A 616 -2.64 28.75 -44.99
N ALA A 617 -2.25 28.70 -46.27
CA ALA A 617 -2.53 27.60 -47.19
C ALA A 617 -1.54 26.42 -47.05
N GLY A 618 -0.93 26.25 -45.87
CA GLY A 618 0.02 25.18 -45.57
C GLY A 618 1.47 25.61 -45.38
N GLN A 619 1.86 26.83 -45.76
CA GLN A 619 3.19 27.40 -45.45
C GLN A 619 3.07 28.75 -44.75
N PHE A 620 3.83 28.95 -43.67
CA PHE A 620 3.87 30.21 -42.92
C PHE A 620 5.19 30.40 -42.18
N THR A 621 5.46 31.65 -41.82
CA THR A 621 6.60 32.05 -41.01
C THR A 621 6.10 32.59 -39.67
N LEU A 622 6.66 32.05 -38.60
CA LEU A 622 6.48 32.57 -37.25
C LEU A 622 7.57 33.59 -36.97
N HIS A 623 7.18 34.81 -36.65
CA HIS A 623 8.07 35.92 -36.28
C HIS A 623 7.89 36.23 -34.80
N TYR A 624 8.97 36.31 -34.04
CA TYR A 624 8.95 36.75 -32.65
C TYR A 624 10.17 37.58 -32.31
N GLN A 625 10.07 38.35 -31.23
CA GLN A 625 11.18 39.16 -30.73
C GLN A 625 11.45 38.81 -29.27
N LEU A 626 12.72 38.53 -28.97
CA LEU A 626 13.22 38.34 -27.62
C LEU A 626 13.73 39.67 -27.10
N LYS A 627 13.20 40.09 -25.93
CA LYS A 627 13.65 41.31 -25.24
C LYS A 627 14.94 41.10 -24.45
N GLU A 628 15.24 39.84 -24.12
CA GLU A 628 16.42 39.39 -23.39
C GLU A 628 16.84 38.04 -24.00
N GLU A 629 18.12 37.69 -23.91
CA GLU A 629 18.60 36.35 -24.29
C GLU A 629 18.05 35.28 -23.33
N GLY A 630 17.84 34.06 -23.83
CA GLY A 630 17.33 32.98 -23.00
C GLY A 630 16.83 31.76 -23.77
N GLU A 631 16.40 30.75 -23.02
CA GLU A 631 15.79 29.55 -23.57
C GLU A 631 14.42 29.85 -24.20
N VAL A 632 14.24 29.40 -25.44
CA VAL A 632 13.03 29.60 -26.23
C VAL A 632 12.43 28.25 -26.61
N SER A 633 11.15 28.06 -26.30
CA SER A 633 10.36 26.96 -26.88
C SER A 633 9.21 27.49 -27.71
N LEU A 634 9.15 27.10 -29.00
CA LEU A 634 8.10 27.49 -29.94
C LEU A 634 7.39 26.25 -30.48
N SER A 635 6.18 26.00 -29.99
CA SER A 635 5.41 24.79 -30.33
C SER A 635 4.07 25.12 -30.98
N ILE A 636 3.54 24.19 -31.78
CA ILE A 636 2.21 24.26 -32.37
C ILE A 636 1.34 23.16 -31.78
N TYR A 637 0.11 23.50 -31.39
CA TYR A 637 -0.89 22.62 -30.81
C TYR A 637 -2.15 22.61 -31.66
N ASP A 638 -2.81 21.46 -31.73
CA ASP A 638 -4.13 21.35 -32.36
C ASP A 638 -5.26 21.91 -31.48
N ALA A 639 -6.49 21.89 -32.00
CA ALA A 639 -7.67 22.40 -31.29
C ALA A 639 -8.03 21.60 -30.01
N SER A 640 -7.53 20.37 -29.85
CA SER A 640 -7.69 19.56 -28.63
C SER A 640 -6.60 19.83 -27.58
N GLY A 641 -5.57 20.62 -27.95
CA GLY A 641 -4.43 20.92 -27.09
C GLY A 641 -3.29 19.90 -27.20
N SER A 642 -3.35 18.95 -28.14
CA SER A 642 -2.24 18.04 -28.40
C SER A 642 -1.12 18.77 -29.14
N GLN A 643 0.13 18.58 -28.72
CA GLN A 643 1.28 19.18 -29.39
C GLN A 643 1.51 18.48 -30.74
N VAL A 644 1.47 19.24 -31.82
CA VAL A 644 1.74 18.75 -33.19
C VAL A 644 3.23 18.73 -33.47
N VAL A 645 3.93 19.81 -33.11
CA VAL A 645 5.38 19.96 -33.37
C VAL A 645 5.99 20.97 -32.40
N ASN A 646 7.27 20.79 -32.09
CA ASN A 646 8.13 21.78 -31.43
C ASN A 646 9.17 22.28 -32.45
N LEU A 647 9.04 23.55 -32.84
CA LEU A 647 9.82 24.15 -33.92
C LEU A 647 11.15 24.75 -33.45
N VAL A 648 11.20 25.21 -32.20
CA VAL A 648 12.39 25.79 -31.55
C VAL A 648 12.42 25.28 -30.13
N ASN A 649 13.59 24.82 -29.68
CA ASN A 649 13.81 24.41 -28.29
C ASN A 649 15.28 24.58 -27.93
N GLU A 650 15.73 25.82 -27.89
CA GLU A 650 17.14 26.17 -27.72
C GLU A 650 17.29 27.57 -27.10
N TYR A 651 18.51 27.84 -26.63
CA TYR A 651 18.93 29.17 -26.21
C TYR A 651 19.09 30.10 -27.42
N GLN A 652 18.51 31.30 -27.33
CA GLN A 652 18.60 32.30 -28.39
C GLN A 652 18.98 33.67 -27.84
N GLU A 653 19.82 34.38 -28.61
CA GLU A 653 20.27 35.74 -28.33
C GLU A 653 19.11 36.75 -28.40
N VAL A 654 19.27 37.89 -27.73
CA VAL A 654 18.32 39.01 -27.82
C VAL A 654 18.14 39.46 -29.28
N GLY A 655 16.90 39.70 -29.72
CA GLY A 655 16.63 40.17 -31.08
C GLY A 655 15.40 39.55 -31.75
N HIS A 656 15.26 39.80 -33.06
CA HIS A 656 14.18 39.27 -33.88
C HIS A 656 14.55 37.89 -34.44
N HIS A 657 13.63 36.96 -34.31
CA HIS A 657 13.77 35.59 -34.77
C HIS A 657 12.61 35.22 -35.68
N SER A 658 12.87 34.31 -36.62
CA SER A 658 11.83 33.81 -37.51
C SER A 658 12.04 32.35 -37.87
N VAL A 659 10.95 31.59 -37.88
CA VAL A 659 10.95 30.18 -38.22
C VAL A 659 9.93 29.93 -39.31
N GLN A 660 10.39 29.45 -40.46
CA GLN A 660 9.52 29.04 -41.55
C GLN A 660 9.15 27.56 -41.37
N TRP A 661 7.88 27.24 -41.55
CA TRP A 661 7.42 25.86 -41.45
C TRP A 661 6.30 25.55 -42.45
N GLU A 662 6.18 24.27 -42.79
CA GLU A 662 5.19 23.74 -43.71
C GLU A 662 4.32 22.70 -42.98
N ALA A 663 3.02 22.94 -42.96
CA ALA A 663 1.99 22.15 -42.31
C ALA A 663 1.64 20.85 -43.08
N SER A 664 2.66 20.16 -43.61
CA SER A 664 2.49 18.92 -44.36
C SER A 664 1.82 17.85 -43.49
N GLY A 665 0.61 17.41 -43.87
CA GLY A 665 -0.15 16.40 -43.16
C GLY A 665 -1.02 16.91 -42.00
N MET A 666 -1.13 18.22 -41.81
CA MET A 666 -2.11 18.81 -40.88
C MET A 666 -3.49 18.92 -41.53
N ASN A 667 -4.54 18.73 -40.73
CA ASN A 667 -5.90 18.96 -41.17
C ASN A 667 -6.21 20.47 -41.21
N SER A 668 -7.04 20.92 -42.13
CA SER A 668 -7.55 22.30 -42.11
C SER A 668 -8.25 22.59 -40.78
N GLY A 669 -7.90 23.70 -40.12
CA GLY A 669 -8.44 24.00 -38.81
C GLY A 669 -7.70 25.07 -38.02
N LEU A 670 -8.18 25.28 -36.79
CA LEU A 670 -7.56 26.17 -35.81
C LEU A 670 -6.44 25.45 -35.07
N TYR A 671 -5.27 26.08 -35.06
CA TYR A 671 -4.11 25.70 -34.30
C TYR A 671 -3.71 26.83 -33.34
N ILE A 672 -2.98 26.46 -32.29
CA ILE A 672 -2.43 27.40 -31.32
C ILE A 672 -0.91 27.33 -31.40
N VAL A 673 -0.27 28.45 -31.69
CA VAL A 673 1.18 28.60 -31.58
C VAL A 673 1.47 29.10 -30.17
N ARG A 674 2.39 28.44 -29.47
CA ARG A 674 2.87 28.82 -28.14
C ARG A 674 4.35 29.13 -28.21
N LEU A 675 4.69 30.36 -27.85
CA LEU A 675 6.05 30.79 -27.57
C LEU A 675 6.24 30.87 -26.05
N LEU A 676 7.25 30.18 -25.57
CA LEU A 676 7.77 30.22 -24.21
C LEU A 676 9.14 30.87 -24.21
N THR A 677 9.32 31.95 -23.45
CA THR A 677 10.59 32.65 -23.30
C THR A 677 10.80 32.94 -21.82
N GLY A 678 11.66 32.18 -21.14
CA GLY A 678 11.91 32.32 -19.70
C GLY A 678 10.62 32.28 -18.85
N ARG A 679 10.07 33.47 -18.54
CA ARG A 679 8.85 33.67 -17.73
C ARG A 679 7.59 34.04 -18.51
N GLN A 680 7.65 34.19 -19.84
CA GLN A 680 6.52 34.63 -20.65
C GLN A 680 5.97 33.51 -21.54
N VAL A 681 4.64 33.40 -21.55
CA VAL A 681 3.90 32.59 -22.52
C VAL A 681 3.17 33.53 -23.45
N LYS A 682 3.40 33.39 -24.76
CA LYS A 682 2.62 34.07 -25.81
C LYS A 682 1.91 33.04 -26.67
N LEU A 683 0.62 33.24 -26.84
CA LEU A 683 -0.23 32.40 -27.68
C LEU A 683 -0.75 33.21 -28.86
N ILE A 684 -0.65 32.67 -30.06
CA ILE A 684 -1.39 33.18 -31.22
C ILE A 684 -2.20 32.07 -31.85
N LYS A 685 -3.33 32.44 -32.46
CA LYS A 685 -4.12 31.55 -33.29
C LYS A 685 -3.49 31.46 -34.66
N LEU A 686 -3.37 30.25 -35.19
CA LEU A 686 -2.97 29.97 -36.55
C LEU A 686 -4.12 29.24 -37.23
N MET A 687 -4.60 29.78 -38.35
CA MET A 687 -5.60 29.13 -39.19
C MET A 687 -4.87 28.45 -40.35
N VAL A 688 -5.03 27.14 -40.50
CA VAL A 688 -4.53 26.38 -41.65
C VAL A 688 -5.73 26.00 -42.53
N GLU A 689 -5.66 26.34 -43.81
CA GLU A 689 -6.72 26.08 -44.81
C GLU A 689 -6.49 24.81 -45.61
#